data_AF-A0A4R2NQ95-F1
#
_entry.id   AF-A0A4R2NQ95-F1
#
_cell.length_a   1.000
_cell.length_b   1.000
_cell.length_c   1.000
_cell.angle_alpha   90.00
_cell.angle_beta   90.00
_cell.angle_gamma   90.00
#
_symmetry.space_group_name_H-M   'P 1'
#
loop_
_entity.id
_entity.type
_entity.pdbx_description
1 polymer ?
#
loop_
_entity_poly.entity_id
_entity_poly.type
_entity_poly.pdbx_seq_one_letter_code
_entity_poly.pdbx_strand_id
1 'polypeptide(L)'
;MKTSYDKKLLFHFSFLIICFLNVTIIEAQTVFKHTVTKTNTSNHISSINHISSNGKNDKILIVTHDYGKSGPYQTKAVGVWYNGKKWTVFNQDKTPIAVNSKFNVLVADKSSNAFTVKAQLNAKSVVVNHPKLNKNPNATFLVTQNWGNRGPYNTSPIGVYYSTSKGQWNIYNTDGKPMLNGAKFNVLINSKVFKHQVVKTNKKGHITYMNNSMTNGKEKSLVFATFNARTSIKNFNNPIGVWYNANKWTVYNENRSQLKGNEAYNVLSLPGTTKNVPIVLKNPVLVTTDKNPTKIDTKGLKNIGLVKYIPIRTSGTSSSTNTERQGPDITKYEDVATLLEGNSYVSFIEKLNVFRKIYKDKNSKSNVYYYFPSEYTLKWNKETNEYAFNIYYMSAEGTKGSVLVNAELTPQVSSEDIKLAENLLAVKLKKPVKLMPMDLRDVPKVDFGATLTNFNVKPESINASIPSDYHKPIILDWRMDSNVDDFVGAMLNNIGVNIGLEFRPYGDETTVINVPVNLEVNSPLTFGKIEFSEADELINGWVNIIDYPIVPKNIVVLRKQGSRNYFETIDLESEEVETGETLQISDDAKNQLTNKNNIVKFWLDYALNRDCNTCNQNVKKKIISGTSGSEITKVEIQILNALTFSNAHSMKLLIKSIQADPNGINEITFPAFSITEDDQAFEGVQLFVPEGKELSYSYQLITIMKDGEVKTSNWETSNSTLLVIGENQIKKLYNHKEKSELEKLKDSLLSNHKDDLIEKGKDLLDDILGKKDKEETPKKDDE
;
A
#
# COMPACT_ATOMS: atom_id res chain seq x y z
N MET A 1 -58.10 35.91 -6.18
CA MET A 1 -58.23 34.51 -5.71
C MET A 1 -56.91 34.13 -5.04
N LYS A 2 -56.91 33.95 -3.71
CA LYS A 2 -55.76 33.50 -2.93
C LYS A 2 -55.68 31.98 -3.02
N THR A 3 -54.50 31.41 -3.27
CA THR A 3 -54.17 30.06 -2.80
C THR A 3 -52.73 30.02 -2.31
N SER A 4 -52.62 29.54 -1.08
CA SER A 4 -51.45 29.38 -0.23
C SER A 4 -50.69 28.11 -0.60
N TYR A 5 -49.35 28.16 -0.67
CA TYR A 5 -48.51 26.97 -0.64
C TYR A 5 -47.78 26.86 0.70
N ASP A 6 -47.91 25.68 1.29
CA ASP A 6 -47.72 25.34 2.70
C ASP A 6 -46.23 25.15 3.07
N LYS A 7 -45.81 25.75 4.20
CA LYS A 7 -44.43 25.84 4.69
C LYS A 7 -44.02 24.66 5.60
N LYS A 8 -44.54 23.46 5.38
CA LYS A 8 -44.28 22.30 6.26
C LYS A 8 -43.44 21.15 5.69
N LEU A 9 -42.95 21.24 4.45
CA LEU A 9 -42.09 20.19 3.87
C LEU A 9 -40.58 20.47 3.90
N LEU A 10 -40.15 21.60 4.47
CA LEU A 10 -38.73 22.03 4.46
C LEU A 10 -37.98 21.86 5.79
N PHE A 11 -38.61 21.30 6.83
CA PHE A 11 -38.01 21.18 8.17
C PHE A 11 -37.55 19.77 8.57
N HIS A 12 -37.65 18.78 7.68
CA HIS A 12 -37.13 17.43 7.93
C HIS A 12 -35.98 16.98 7.01
N PHE A 13 -35.53 17.83 6.09
CA PHE A 13 -34.34 17.54 5.26
C PHE A 13 -33.04 18.18 5.77
N SER A 14 -33.11 19.09 6.73
CA SER A 14 -31.94 19.82 7.27
C SER A 14 -31.28 19.18 8.50
N PHE A 15 -31.65 17.96 8.88
CA PHE A 15 -31.02 17.24 10.01
C PHE A 15 -30.33 15.92 9.62
N LEU A 16 -30.40 15.49 8.36
CA LEU A 16 -29.79 14.22 7.91
C LEU A 16 -28.53 14.38 7.04
N ILE A 17 -28.08 15.61 6.74
CA ILE A 17 -26.91 15.90 5.88
C ILE A 17 -25.76 16.52 6.70
N ILE A 18 -25.61 16.13 7.98
CA ILE A 18 -24.46 16.50 8.83
C ILE A 18 -23.69 15.26 9.35
N CYS A 19 -24.07 14.03 8.98
CA CYS A 19 -23.45 12.84 9.57
C CYS A 19 -22.43 12.06 8.72
N PHE A 20 -22.14 12.38 7.45
CA PHE A 20 -21.13 11.62 6.68
C PHE A 20 -20.30 12.47 5.72
N LEU A 21 -19.52 13.40 6.26
CA LEU A 21 -18.35 13.99 5.58
C LEU A 21 -17.11 13.69 6.44
N ASN A 22 -16.73 12.41 6.48
CA ASN A 22 -15.40 12.03 6.93
C ASN A 22 -14.43 12.21 5.76
N VAL A 23 -13.94 13.43 5.57
CA VAL A 23 -12.75 13.68 4.74
C VAL A 23 -11.59 12.95 5.41
N THR A 24 -11.16 11.84 4.82
CA THR A 24 -9.95 11.14 5.27
C THR A 24 -8.74 11.86 4.69
N ILE A 25 -8.10 12.69 5.51
CA ILE A 25 -6.78 13.25 5.22
C ILE A 25 -5.80 12.06 5.16
N ILE A 26 -5.27 11.73 3.97
CA ILE A 26 -4.20 10.74 3.87
C ILE A 26 -2.92 11.38 4.42
N GLU A 27 -2.39 10.77 5.48
CA GLU A 27 -1.27 11.24 6.28
C GLU A 27 0.05 11.14 5.52
N ALA A 28 0.77 12.25 5.37
CA ALA A 28 2.11 12.25 4.81
C ALA A 28 3.10 11.63 5.83
N GLN A 29 3.59 10.42 5.55
CA GLN A 29 4.64 9.77 6.33
C GLN A 29 5.99 9.97 5.64
N THR A 30 7.01 10.40 6.38
CA THR A 30 8.40 10.51 5.89
C THR A 30 9.28 9.50 6.61
N VAL A 31 10.12 8.77 5.86
CA VAL A 31 11.10 7.85 6.44
C VAL A 31 12.52 8.20 6.06
N PHE A 32 13.46 8.06 6.99
CA PHE A 32 14.89 8.25 6.75
C PHE A 32 15.72 7.48 7.79
N LYS A 33 17.03 7.34 7.53
CA LYS A 33 17.96 6.69 8.45
C LYS A 33 18.71 7.74 9.28
N HIS A 34 18.60 7.65 10.60
CA HIS A 34 19.40 8.44 11.54
C HIS A 34 20.65 7.67 11.93
N THR A 35 21.83 8.30 11.82
CA THR A 35 23.10 7.70 12.24
C THR A 35 23.67 8.48 13.41
N VAL A 36 24.02 7.79 14.49
CA VAL A 36 24.68 8.38 15.66
C VAL A 36 26.14 8.70 15.28
N THR A 37 26.51 9.96 15.40
CA THR A 37 27.86 10.47 15.13
C THR A 37 28.40 11.18 16.36
N LYS A 38 29.72 11.41 16.41
CA LYS A 38 30.34 12.17 17.52
C LYS A 38 29.77 13.59 17.68
N THR A 39 29.24 14.19 16.60
CA THR A 39 28.75 15.58 16.60
C THR A 39 27.27 15.70 16.95
N ASN A 40 26.48 14.63 16.81
CA ASN A 40 25.06 14.63 17.13
C ASN A 40 24.71 13.88 18.41
N THR A 41 25.70 13.27 19.06
CA THR A 41 25.53 12.48 20.29
C THR A 41 26.14 13.17 21.52
N SER A 42 25.54 12.98 22.68
CA SER A 42 26.10 13.36 23.97
C SER A 42 25.56 12.43 25.05
N ASN A 43 26.44 11.69 25.72
CA ASN A 43 26.04 10.65 26.66
C ASN A 43 25.03 9.67 26.03
N HIS A 44 23.82 9.60 26.60
CA HIS A 44 22.78 8.63 26.24
C HIS A 44 21.85 9.08 25.11
N ILE A 45 22.14 10.20 24.46
CA ILE A 45 21.19 10.91 23.60
C ILE A 45 21.84 11.21 22.25
N SER A 46 21.06 11.13 21.16
CA SER A 46 21.47 11.54 19.83
C SER A 46 20.38 12.35 19.13
N SER A 47 20.71 13.58 18.72
CA SER A 47 19.76 14.51 18.10
C SER A 47 19.53 14.19 16.63
N ILE A 48 18.26 14.05 16.24
CA ILE A 48 17.84 13.78 14.88
C ILE A 48 17.77 15.11 14.11
N ASN A 49 18.42 15.17 12.95
CA ASN A 49 18.44 16.37 12.10
C ASN A 49 17.78 16.07 10.75
N HIS A 50 16.49 16.40 10.62
CA HIS A 50 15.76 16.18 9.37
C HIS A 50 14.63 17.21 9.21
N ILE A 51 14.36 17.65 7.96
CA ILE A 51 13.36 18.71 7.68
C ILE A 51 11.93 18.31 8.07
N SER A 52 11.62 17.01 8.04
CA SER A 52 10.31 16.50 8.48
C SER A 52 10.12 16.57 10.00
N SER A 53 11.20 16.64 10.80
CA SER A 53 11.14 16.58 12.28
C SER A 53 11.67 17.84 12.99
N ASN A 54 12.56 18.61 12.38
CA ASN A 54 13.17 19.80 13.00
C ASN A 54 12.11 20.88 13.26
N GLY A 55 12.09 21.45 14.46
CA GLY A 55 11.15 22.52 14.83
C GLY A 55 9.69 22.05 15.00
N LYS A 56 9.39 20.75 14.84
CA LYS A 56 8.04 20.21 14.73
C LYS A 56 7.72 19.29 15.91
N ASN A 57 7.23 19.88 17.01
CA ASN A 57 6.89 19.17 18.26
C ASN A 57 5.59 18.36 18.19
N ASP A 58 4.79 18.58 17.15
CA ASP A 58 3.47 18.00 16.89
C ASP A 58 3.53 16.66 16.16
N LYS A 59 4.73 16.19 15.77
CA LYS A 59 4.91 14.93 15.03
C LYS A 59 4.90 13.70 15.93
N ILE A 60 4.60 12.57 15.31
CA ILE A 60 4.69 11.24 15.90
C ILE A 60 5.86 10.53 15.25
N LEU A 61 6.81 10.10 16.07
CA LEU A 61 7.99 9.34 15.61
C LEU A 61 7.88 7.88 16.01
N ILE A 62 8.14 7.01 15.04
CA ILE A 62 8.43 5.59 15.25
C ILE A 62 9.89 5.35 14.91
N VAL A 63 10.63 4.68 15.81
CA VAL A 63 12.03 4.34 15.57
C VAL A 63 12.29 2.86 15.81
N THR A 64 13.18 2.28 15.01
CA THR A 64 13.68 0.92 15.18
C THR A 64 15.17 0.92 14.92
N HIS A 65 15.96 0.25 15.77
CA HIS A 65 17.40 0.13 15.53
C HIS A 65 17.66 -0.72 14.28
N ASP A 66 18.56 -0.24 13.43
CA ASP A 66 19.02 -0.94 12.24
C ASP A 66 20.51 -1.23 12.39
N TYR A 67 20.86 -2.51 12.40
CA TYR A 67 22.25 -2.95 12.49
C TYR A 67 23.10 -2.42 11.32
N GLY A 68 22.49 -2.26 10.14
CA GLY A 68 23.18 -2.00 8.88
C GLY A 68 24.14 -3.14 8.51
N LYS A 69 25.21 -2.84 7.77
CA LYS A 69 26.24 -3.83 7.41
C LYS A 69 27.17 -4.18 8.59
N SER A 70 27.47 -3.19 9.43
CA SER A 70 28.27 -3.31 10.63
C SER A 70 27.91 -2.16 11.59
N GLY A 71 27.18 -2.46 12.66
CA GLY A 71 26.77 -1.50 13.68
C GLY A 71 26.92 -2.10 15.08
N PRO A 72 27.10 -1.27 16.13
CA PRO A 72 27.03 -1.77 17.49
C PRO A 72 25.60 -2.25 17.78
N TYR A 73 25.47 -3.33 18.56
CA TYR A 73 24.18 -3.77 19.07
C TYR A 73 23.57 -2.70 19.98
N GLN A 74 22.26 -2.51 19.90
CA GLN A 74 21.51 -1.60 20.76
C GLN A 74 20.72 -2.41 21.80
N THR A 75 21.43 -2.89 22.82
CA THR A 75 20.85 -3.77 23.86
C THR A 75 20.05 -3.02 24.93
N LYS A 76 19.83 -1.72 24.76
CA LYS A 76 19.12 -0.86 25.71
C LYS A 76 17.76 -0.49 25.15
N ALA A 77 16.76 -0.35 26.03
CA ALA A 77 15.47 0.14 25.62
C ALA A 77 15.59 1.58 25.11
N VAL A 78 15.10 1.83 23.90
CA VAL A 78 15.21 3.13 23.23
C VAL A 78 13.89 3.90 23.34
N GLY A 79 14.00 5.22 23.46
CA GLY A 79 12.87 6.13 23.33
C GLY A 79 13.19 7.32 22.44
N VAL A 80 12.17 8.15 22.23
CA VAL A 80 12.29 9.45 21.58
C VAL A 80 11.73 10.57 22.45
N TRP A 81 12.20 11.80 22.25
CA TRP A 81 11.53 13.00 22.75
C TRP A 81 11.86 14.22 21.89
N TYR A 82 11.02 15.25 22.00
CA TYR A 82 11.30 16.55 21.40
C TYR A 82 11.99 17.47 22.41
N ASN A 83 13.24 17.85 22.14
CA ASN A 83 14.09 18.60 23.09
C ASN A 83 13.84 20.13 23.09
N GLY A 84 12.76 20.58 22.45
CA GLY A 84 12.46 22.00 22.22
C GLY A 84 12.88 22.50 20.83
N LYS A 85 13.88 21.86 20.20
CA LYS A 85 14.35 22.21 18.85
C LYS A 85 14.30 21.04 17.86
N LYS A 86 14.68 19.85 18.33
CA LYS A 86 14.83 18.64 17.51
C LYS A 86 14.27 17.43 18.25
N TRP A 87 13.77 16.47 17.48
CA TRP A 87 13.57 15.13 18.00
C TRP A 87 14.91 14.47 18.34
N THR A 88 14.94 13.68 19.40
CA THR A 88 16.14 13.04 19.95
C THR A 88 15.83 11.57 20.21
N VAL A 89 16.72 10.68 19.81
CA VAL A 89 16.69 9.25 20.18
C VAL A 89 17.63 9.04 21.37
N PHE A 90 17.28 8.16 22.29
CA PHE A 90 18.07 7.95 23.51
C PHE A 90 17.90 6.58 24.15
N ASN A 91 18.87 6.21 24.98
CA ASN A 91 18.77 5.05 25.86
C ASN A 91 17.99 5.40 27.13
N GLN A 92 16.91 4.67 27.39
CA GLN A 92 16.04 4.89 28.55
C GLN A 92 16.78 4.69 29.88
N ASP A 93 17.79 3.83 29.94
CA ASP A 93 18.60 3.61 31.14
C ASP A 93 19.71 4.66 31.33
N LYS A 94 19.76 5.68 30.47
CA LYS A 94 20.76 6.74 30.45
C LYS A 94 22.20 6.26 30.24
N THR A 95 22.39 5.01 29.80
CA THR A 95 23.71 4.58 29.34
C THR A 95 24.07 5.23 28.02
N PRO A 96 25.35 5.53 27.74
CA PRO A 96 25.73 6.20 26.50
C PRO A 96 25.25 5.47 25.25
N ILE A 97 24.78 6.23 24.26
CA ILE A 97 24.40 5.68 22.96
C ILE A 97 25.64 5.59 22.07
N ALA A 98 25.92 4.40 21.55
CA ALA A 98 27.16 4.16 20.81
C ALA A 98 27.19 4.93 19.49
N VAL A 99 28.35 5.51 19.17
CA VAL A 99 28.61 6.07 17.84
C VAL A 99 28.50 4.95 16.80
N ASN A 100 27.98 5.26 15.61
CA ASN A 100 27.66 4.35 14.52
C ASN A 100 26.42 3.46 14.70
N SER A 101 25.71 3.56 15.84
CA SER A 101 24.32 3.06 15.93
C SER A 101 23.46 3.74 14.86
N LYS A 102 22.56 3.00 14.22
CA LYS A 102 21.67 3.52 13.18
C LYS A 102 20.22 3.22 13.55
N PHE A 103 19.34 4.16 13.24
CA PHE A 103 17.91 4.02 13.52
C PHE A 103 17.13 4.34 12.26
N ASN A 104 16.21 3.46 11.89
CA ASN A 104 15.16 3.79 10.94
C ASN A 104 14.19 4.72 11.66
N VAL A 105 13.90 5.88 11.08
CA VAL A 105 13.02 6.90 11.66
C VAL A 105 11.85 7.14 10.71
N LEU A 106 10.64 6.97 11.23
CA LEU A 106 9.39 7.34 10.56
C LEU A 106 8.80 8.55 11.29
N VAL A 107 8.49 9.60 10.53
CA VAL A 107 7.83 10.81 11.00
C VAL A 107 6.44 10.87 10.38
N ALA A 108 5.41 10.91 11.23
CA ALA A 108 4.02 11.06 10.85
C ALA A 108 3.43 12.32 11.48
N ASP A 109 2.45 12.91 10.82
CA ASP A 109 1.60 13.94 11.41
C ASP A 109 0.71 13.33 12.49
N LYS A 110 0.46 14.06 13.58
CA LYS A 110 -0.48 13.60 14.60
C LYS A 110 -1.90 13.55 14.02
N SER A 111 -2.58 12.43 14.22
CA SER A 111 -3.87 12.13 13.62
C SER A 111 -4.64 11.09 14.46
N SER A 112 -5.74 10.56 13.92
CA SER A 112 -6.43 9.40 14.49
C SER A 112 -5.62 8.10 14.38
N ASN A 113 -4.75 7.96 13.36
CA ASN A 113 -3.94 6.76 13.17
C ASN A 113 -2.50 6.91 13.70
N ALA A 114 -2.04 8.12 13.99
CA ALA A 114 -0.73 8.41 14.56
C ALA A 114 -0.89 9.29 15.80
N PHE A 115 -0.72 8.72 16.99
CA PHE A 115 -1.01 9.42 18.25
C PHE A 115 -0.12 8.96 19.40
N THR A 116 -0.23 9.63 20.55
CA THR A 116 0.49 9.27 21.78
C THR A 116 -0.50 8.81 22.84
N VAL A 117 -0.25 7.64 23.43
CA VAL A 117 -0.97 7.13 24.61
C VAL A 117 -0.13 7.29 25.87
N LYS A 118 -0.78 7.37 27.04
CA LYS A 118 -0.14 7.60 28.34
C LYS A 118 -0.60 6.55 29.35
N ALA A 119 0.34 6.01 30.11
CA ALA A 119 0.07 5.12 31.24
C ALA A 119 -0.63 5.86 32.38
N GLN A 120 -1.65 5.22 32.94
CA GLN A 120 -2.38 5.68 34.13
C GLN A 120 -1.67 5.21 35.40
N LEU A 121 -2.10 5.72 36.56
CA LEU A 121 -1.59 5.30 37.87
C LEU A 121 -1.82 3.80 38.08
N ASN A 122 -0.82 3.09 38.60
CA ASN A 122 -0.85 1.65 38.90
C ASN A 122 -1.22 0.72 37.72
N ALA A 123 -1.05 1.19 36.48
CA ALA A 123 -1.33 0.39 35.30
C ALA A 123 -0.32 -0.76 35.14
N LYS A 124 -0.78 -1.97 34.80
CA LYS A 124 0.10 -3.08 34.37
C LYS A 124 0.49 -2.97 32.89
N SER A 125 -0.32 -2.27 32.11
CA SER A 125 -0.17 -2.05 30.68
C SER A 125 -0.97 -0.81 30.27
N VAL A 126 -0.72 -0.30 29.06
CA VAL A 126 -1.41 0.86 28.50
C VAL A 126 -2.39 0.39 27.44
N VAL A 127 -3.69 0.57 27.68
CA VAL A 127 -4.73 0.26 26.71
C VAL A 127 -4.62 1.19 25.50
N VAL A 128 -4.62 0.62 24.30
CA VAL A 128 -4.69 1.35 23.04
C VAL A 128 -6.13 1.29 22.54
N ASN A 129 -6.96 2.18 23.08
CA ASN A 129 -8.38 2.25 22.71
C ASN A 129 -8.53 2.95 21.36
N HIS A 130 -8.80 2.18 20.30
CA HIS A 130 -8.96 2.73 18.95
C HIS A 130 -9.95 1.89 18.13
N PRO A 131 -10.88 2.50 17.36
CA PRO A 131 -11.90 1.75 16.61
C PRO A 131 -11.35 0.68 15.66
N LYS A 132 -10.22 0.94 14.99
CA LYS A 132 -9.55 -0.04 14.10
C LYS A 132 -8.85 -1.20 14.82
N LEU A 133 -8.61 -1.07 16.13
CA LEU A 133 -7.86 -2.04 16.94
C LEU A 133 -8.78 -2.82 17.89
N ASN A 134 -9.81 -2.18 18.42
CA ASN A 134 -10.77 -2.78 19.33
C ASN A 134 -11.52 -3.93 18.65
N LYS A 135 -11.76 -5.01 19.41
CA LYS A 135 -12.43 -6.23 18.95
C LYS A 135 -11.74 -6.92 17.75
N ASN A 136 -10.50 -6.51 17.42
CA ASN A 136 -9.73 -7.04 16.30
C ASN A 136 -8.39 -7.64 16.76
N PRO A 137 -8.32 -8.95 17.07
CA PRO A 137 -7.07 -9.63 17.47
C PRO A 137 -6.04 -9.74 16.34
N ASN A 138 -6.45 -9.45 15.09
CA ASN A 138 -5.57 -9.48 13.93
C ASN A 138 -5.01 -8.12 13.56
N ALA A 139 -5.44 -7.05 14.23
CA ALA A 139 -4.94 -5.71 13.96
C ALA A 139 -3.43 -5.59 14.20
N THR A 140 -2.78 -4.80 13.37
CA THR A 140 -1.34 -4.53 13.40
C THR A 140 -1.09 -3.04 13.51
N PHE A 141 -0.09 -2.67 14.32
CA PHE A 141 0.33 -1.30 14.55
C PHE A 141 1.75 -1.28 15.12
N LEU A 142 2.41 -0.13 15.05
CA LEU A 142 3.76 0.07 15.59
C LEU A 142 3.72 0.95 16.83
N VAL A 143 4.68 0.73 17.72
CA VAL A 143 4.86 1.58 18.90
C VAL A 143 6.32 1.98 19.12
N THR A 144 6.51 3.12 19.76
CA THR A 144 7.82 3.60 20.22
C THR A 144 7.66 4.36 21.53
N GLN A 145 8.60 4.20 22.46
CA GLN A 145 8.57 4.92 23.72
C GLN A 145 8.79 6.41 23.51
N ASN A 146 7.96 7.26 24.13
CA ASN A 146 8.08 8.72 24.06
C ASN A 146 8.25 9.28 25.47
N TRP A 147 9.37 9.93 25.75
CA TRP A 147 9.59 10.59 27.05
C TRP A 147 8.68 11.82 27.23
N GLY A 148 8.28 12.46 26.12
CA GLY A 148 7.49 13.69 26.11
C GLY A 148 8.20 14.84 26.83
N ASN A 149 7.44 15.74 27.46
CA ASN A 149 7.99 16.78 28.33
C ASN A 149 7.93 16.29 29.80
N ARG A 150 9.02 15.70 30.31
CA ARG A 150 9.19 15.18 31.69
C ARG A 150 8.47 13.86 32.02
N GLY A 151 8.50 12.87 31.12
CA GLY A 151 8.01 11.51 31.43
C GLY A 151 8.97 10.70 32.31
N PRO A 152 8.55 9.56 32.85
CA PRO A 152 9.47 8.62 33.51
C PRO A 152 10.37 7.94 32.47
N TYR A 153 11.57 7.52 32.90
CA TYR A 153 12.46 6.67 32.11
C TYR A 153 12.02 5.22 32.22
N ASN A 154 11.39 4.68 31.16
CA ASN A 154 10.96 3.29 31.12
C ASN A 154 12.07 2.43 30.50
N THR A 155 12.92 1.87 31.37
CA THR A 155 14.11 1.09 30.97
C THR A 155 13.78 -0.32 30.47
N SER A 156 12.53 -0.76 30.59
CA SER A 156 12.07 -2.05 30.08
C SER A 156 11.89 -2.03 28.56
N PRO A 157 12.20 -3.13 27.86
CA PRO A 157 11.71 -3.35 26.50
C PRO A 157 10.18 -3.41 26.48
N ILE A 158 9.59 -3.01 25.36
CA ILE A 158 8.14 -2.92 25.20
C ILE A 158 7.62 -3.78 24.06
N GLY A 159 6.35 -4.15 24.16
CA GLY A 159 5.63 -4.89 23.14
C GLY A 159 4.14 -4.66 23.24
N VAL A 160 3.39 -5.34 22.38
CA VAL A 160 1.92 -5.25 22.34
C VAL A 160 1.30 -6.63 22.52
N TYR A 161 0.16 -6.70 23.22
CA TYR A 161 -0.64 -7.92 23.31
C TYR A 161 -2.13 -7.58 23.19
N TYR A 162 -2.91 -8.54 22.70
CA TYR A 162 -4.36 -8.42 22.63
C TYR A 162 -5.01 -9.09 23.85
N SER A 163 -5.84 -8.36 24.57
CA SER A 163 -6.66 -8.90 25.66
C SER A 163 -7.99 -9.36 25.10
N THR A 164 -8.16 -10.68 24.92
CA THR A 164 -9.42 -11.25 24.40
C THR A 164 -10.61 -10.95 25.31
N SER A 165 -10.42 -11.03 26.63
CA SER A 165 -11.49 -10.75 27.61
C SER A 165 -11.97 -9.30 27.60
N LYS A 166 -11.10 -8.35 27.26
CA LYS A 166 -11.43 -6.92 27.18
C LYS A 166 -11.69 -6.45 25.74
N GLY A 167 -11.40 -7.28 24.74
CA GLY A 167 -11.46 -6.93 23.32
C GLY A 167 -10.54 -5.77 22.93
N GLN A 168 -9.36 -5.63 23.55
CA GLN A 168 -8.51 -4.45 23.43
C GLN A 168 -7.02 -4.78 23.35
N TRP A 169 -6.28 -3.99 22.56
CA TRP A 169 -4.81 -4.03 22.51
C TRP A 169 -4.17 -3.25 23.66
N ASN A 170 -3.04 -3.73 24.13
CA ASN A 170 -2.31 -3.18 25.27
C ASN A 170 -0.81 -3.11 24.97
N ILE A 171 -0.16 -2.01 25.34
CA ILE A 171 1.29 -1.86 25.38
C ILE A 171 1.78 -2.25 26.77
N TYR A 172 2.84 -3.06 26.84
CA TYR A 172 3.36 -3.54 28.13
C TYR A 172 4.87 -3.66 28.13
N ASN A 173 5.42 -3.74 29.34
CA ASN A 173 6.82 -4.04 29.57
C ASN A 173 7.04 -5.55 29.45
N THR A 174 7.83 -5.97 28.47
CA THR A 174 7.95 -7.39 28.08
C THR A 174 8.82 -8.20 29.05
N ASP A 175 9.53 -7.51 29.93
CA ASP A 175 10.27 -8.06 31.06
C ASP A 175 9.40 -8.30 32.31
N GLY A 176 8.10 -8.00 32.23
CA GLY A 176 7.14 -8.20 33.33
C GLY A 176 7.19 -7.13 34.41
N LYS A 177 8.08 -6.12 34.31
CA LYS A 177 8.09 -5.01 35.26
C LYS A 177 6.81 -4.17 35.16
N PRO A 178 6.35 -3.55 36.25
CA PRO A 178 5.20 -2.65 36.22
C PRO A 178 5.37 -1.51 35.21
N MET A 179 4.28 -1.08 34.58
CA MET A 179 4.28 0.10 33.72
C MET A 179 4.35 1.36 34.58
N LEU A 180 5.33 2.23 34.32
CA LEU A 180 5.52 3.44 35.11
C LEU A 180 4.40 4.45 34.87
N ASN A 181 3.90 5.07 35.95
CA ASN A 181 2.88 6.11 35.86
C ASN A 181 3.35 7.26 34.97
N GLY A 182 2.55 7.62 33.98
CA GLY A 182 2.85 8.71 33.05
C GLY A 182 3.85 8.39 31.95
N ALA A 183 4.33 7.14 31.83
CA ALA A 183 5.04 6.68 30.63
C ALA A 183 4.17 6.90 29.39
N LYS A 184 4.77 7.34 28.28
CA LYS A 184 4.06 7.62 27.03
C LYS A 184 4.61 6.81 25.87
N PHE A 185 3.75 6.52 24.91
CA PHE A 185 4.09 5.72 23.73
C PHE A 185 3.47 6.35 22.49
N ASN A 186 4.29 6.56 21.46
CA ASN A 186 3.82 6.86 20.13
C ASN A 186 3.26 5.58 19.51
N VAL A 187 2.10 5.69 18.86
CA VAL A 187 1.36 4.62 18.22
C VAL A 187 1.12 5.02 16.77
N LEU A 188 1.40 4.11 15.83
CA LEU A 188 1.10 4.27 14.41
C LEU A 188 0.31 3.08 13.90
N ILE A 189 -0.90 3.34 13.41
CA ILE A 189 -1.78 2.40 12.73
C ILE A 189 -1.63 2.65 11.24
N ASN A 190 -1.14 1.65 10.49
CA ASN A 190 -0.94 1.75 9.06
C ASN A 190 -1.35 0.42 8.42
N SER A 191 -2.12 0.48 7.33
CA SER A 191 -2.63 -0.72 6.63
C SER A 191 -1.53 -1.58 6.03
N LYS A 192 -0.33 -1.03 5.82
CA LYS A 192 0.86 -1.76 5.32
C LYS A 192 1.63 -2.48 6.43
N VAL A 193 1.21 -2.37 7.71
CA VAL A 193 1.86 -3.12 8.80
C VAL A 193 1.42 -4.58 8.71
N PHE A 194 2.35 -5.50 8.48
CA PHE A 194 2.08 -6.93 8.44
C PHE A 194 2.59 -7.64 9.69
N LYS A 195 2.12 -8.86 9.94
CA LYS A 195 2.59 -9.69 11.04
C LYS A 195 3.66 -10.66 10.54
N HIS A 196 4.85 -10.60 11.13
CA HIS A 196 5.89 -11.61 10.96
C HIS A 196 5.82 -12.62 12.11
N GLN A 197 5.78 -13.91 11.81
CA GLN A 197 5.77 -14.97 12.83
C GLN A 197 7.06 -15.78 12.74
N VAL A 198 7.69 -15.99 13.90
CA VAL A 198 8.85 -16.87 14.01
C VAL A 198 8.39 -18.31 14.02
N VAL A 199 8.97 -19.10 13.14
CA VAL A 199 8.79 -20.55 13.04
C VAL A 199 10.14 -21.23 12.94
N LYS A 200 10.18 -22.56 13.01
CA LYS A 200 11.43 -23.34 12.97
C LYS A 200 12.24 -23.08 11.69
N THR A 201 11.58 -22.90 10.55
CA THR A 201 12.21 -22.78 9.22
C THR A 201 12.76 -21.39 8.91
N ASN A 202 12.26 -20.35 9.57
CA ASN A 202 12.67 -18.97 9.31
C ASN A 202 13.55 -18.37 10.42
N LYS A 203 13.93 -19.15 11.44
CA LYS A 203 14.81 -18.70 12.52
C LYS A 203 16.20 -19.31 12.39
N LYS A 204 17.22 -18.51 12.67
CA LYS A 204 18.61 -18.94 12.85
C LYS A 204 19.18 -18.23 14.07
N GLY A 205 19.21 -18.96 15.17
CA GLY A 205 19.70 -18.47 16.45
C GLY A 205 18.83 -17.35 17.05
N HIS A 206 19.40 -16.15 17.18
CA HIS A 206 18.73 -14.94 17.66
C HIS A 206 18.06 -14.11 16.55
N ILE A 207 18.07 -14.60 15.30
CA ILE A 207 17.64 -13.90 14.09
C ILE A 207 16.49 -14.67 13.45
N THR A 208 15.51 -13.95 12.90
CA THR A 208 14.46 -14.50 12.04
C THR A 208 14.38 -13.77 10.70
N TYR A 209 14.30 -14.53 9.61
CA TYR A 209 14.20 -14.01 8.25
C TYR A 209 12.73 -13.76 7.89
N MET A 210 12.46 -12.56 7.43
CA MET A 210 11.14 -12.22 6.91
C MET A 210 11.05 -12.69 5.46
N ASN A 211 9.91 -13.29 5.13
CA ASN A 211 9.53 -13.62 3.77
C ASN A 211 8.25 -12.87 3.46
N ASN A 212 8.39 -11.67 2.92
CA ASN A 212 7.26 -10.79 2.60
C ASN A 212 7.62 -9.91 1.40
N SER A 213 6.70 -9.73 0.46
CA SER A 213 6.90 -8.94 -0.76
C SER A 213 7.37 -7.50 -0.49
N MET A 214 6.96 -6.90 0.64
CA MET A 214 7.41 -5.56 1.05
C MET A 214 8.85 -5.52 1.59
N THR A 215 9.46 -6.68 1.88
CA THR A 215 10.82 -6.78 2.46
C THR A 215 11.81 -7.57 1.60
N ASN A 216 11.34 -8.50 0.77
CA ASN A 216 12.20 -9.39 -0.01
C ASN A 216 12.93 -8.62 -1.12
N GLY A 217 14.26 -8.73 -1.17
CA GLY A 217 15.08 -8.03 -2.18
C GLY A 217 15.09 -6.50 -2.06
N LYS A 218 14.49 -5.92 -1.02
CA LYS A 218 14.36 -4.47 -0.86
C LYS A 218 15.42 -3.90 0.11
N GLU A 219 16.70 -3.97 -0.25
CA GLU A 219 17.82 -3.46 0.60
C GLU A 219 17.66 -1.98 0.97
N LYS A 220 17.16 -1.16 0.05
CA LYS A 220 16.99 0.29 0.23
C LYS A 220 15.77 0.66 1.10
N SER A 221 14.92 -0.29 1.46
CA SER A 221 13.79 -0.01 2.36
C SER A 221 14.25 0.26 3.79
N LEU A 222 13.42 0.96 4.56
CA LEU A 222 13.57 1.16 5.99
C LEU A 222 12.48 0.34 6.69
N VAL A 223 12.92 -0.60 7.53
CA VAL A 223 12.03 -1.52 8.23
C VAL A 223 11.86 -1.11 9.69
N PHE A 224 10.62 -1.19 10.15
CA PHE A 224 10.21 -0.89 11.52
C PHE A 224 9.57 -2.14 12.11
N ALA A 225 9.84 -2.41 13.39
CA ALA A 225 9.33 -3.59 14.05
C ALA A 225 8.85 -3.27 15.47
N THR A 226 7.79 -3.96 15.89
CA THR A 226 7.27 -3.98 17.26
C THR A 226 7.01 -5.42 17.66
N PHE A 227 7.47 -5.84 18.84
CA PHE A 227 7.17 -7.17 19.34
C PHE A 227 5.66 -7.34 19.60
N ASN A 228 5.08 -8.37 19.01
CA ASN A 228 3.67 -8.75 19.17
C ASN A 228 3.60 -10.04 19.97
N ALA A 229 3.21 -9.91 21.23
CA ALA A 229 3.07 -11.02 22.14
C ALA A 229 1.78 -11.78 21.84
N ARG A 230 1.93 -12.96 21.25
CA ARG A 230 0.91 -14.00 21.33
C ARG A 230 0.82 -14.48 22.78
N THR A 231 -0.36 -14.93 23.20
CA THR A 231 -0.71 -15.28 24.59
C THR A 231 0.21 -16.33 25.26
N SER A 232 1.12 -16.97 24.53
CA SER A 232 2.01 -18.03 25.01
C SER A 232 3.41 -17.57 25.46
N ILE A 233 3.83 -16.31 25.24
CA ILE A 233 5.16 -15.83 25.66
C ILE A 233 5.07 -15.00 26.93
N LYS A 234 5.36 -15.63 28.07
CA LYS A 234 5.33 -14.97 29.39
C LYS A 234 6.56 -14.09 29.67
N ASN A 235 7.74 -14.48 29.16
CA ASN A 235 9.01 -13.78 29.42
C ASN A 235 9.75 -13.48 28.10
N PHE A 236 9.69 -12.21 27.66
CA PHE A 236 10.40 -11.69 26.49
C PHE A 236 11.22 -10.45 26.90
N ASN A 237 12.43 -10.63 27.42
CA ASN A 237 13.27 -9.52 27.88
C ASN A 237 14.35 -9.13 26.86
N ASN A 238 13.96 -9.00 25.59
CA ASN A 238 14.89 -8.75 24.50
C ASN A 238 14.51 -7.45 23.79
N PRO A 239 15.38 -6.42 23.77
CA PRO A 239 15.29 -5.36 22.78
C PRO A 239 15.44 -5.97 21.38
N ILE A 240 14.78 -5.34 20.41
CA ILE A 240 14.70 -5.87 19.04
C ILE A 240 15.32 -4.90 18.05
N GLY A 241 15.92 -5.46 17.01
CA GLY A 241 16.49 -4.71 15.88
C GLY A 241 16.12 -5.34 14.55
N VAL A 242 16.45 -4.62 13.49
CA VAL A 242 16.31 -5.10 12.12
C VAL A 242 17.64 -5.04 11.39
N TRP A 243 17.81 -5.92 10.42
CA TRP A 243 19.00 -5.96 9.57
C TRP A 243 18.68 -6.62 8.23
N TYR A 244 19.18 -6.04 7.14
CA TYR A 244 19.13 -6.64 5.82
C TYR A 244 20.32 -7.58 5.55
N ASN A 245 20.04 -8.87 5.36
CA ASN A 245 21.04 -9.91 5.10
C ASN A 245 20.50 -10.95 4.11
N ALA A 246 21.37 -11.47 3.24
CA ALA A 246 21.03 -12.54 2.29
C ALA A 246 19.73 -12.26 1.51
N ASN A 247 19.62 -11.04 0.96
CA ASN A 247 18.46 -10.52 0.23
C ASN A 247 17.13 -10.51 1.01
N LYS A 248 17.18 -10.56 2.34
CA LYS A 248 16.00 -10.52 3.20
C LYS A 248 16.20 -9.57 4.37
N TRP A 249 15.15 -8.86 4.72
CA TRP A 249 15.12 -8.20 6.02
C TRP A 249 14.91 -9.23 7.14
N THR A 250 15.54 -8.98 8.27
CA THR A 250 15.45 -9.80 9.47
C THR A 250 14.96 -8.98 10.64
N VAL A 251 14.34 -9.66 11.62
CA VAL A 251 14.17 -9.15 12.98
C VAL A 251 15.03 -10.00 13.90
N TYR A 252 15.69 -9.40 14.88
CA TYR A 252 16.57 -10.14 15.80
C TYR A 252 16.52 -9.59 17.23
N ASN A 253 16.94 -10.42 18.18
CA ASN A 253 17.13 -10.01 19.57
C ASN A 253 18.49 -9.31 19.71
N GLU A 254 18.51 -8.04 20.10
CA GLU A 254 19.72 -7.20 20.22
C GLU A 254 20.73 -7.74 21.22
N ASN A 255 20.25 -8.35 22.29
CA ASN A 255 21.09 -9.00 23.29
C ASN A 255 21.59 -10.40 22.86
N ARG A 256 21.34 -10.80 21.60
CA ARG A 256 21.68 -12.10 21.01
C ARG A 256 21.07 -13.31 21.72
N SER A 257 20.04 -13.09 22.54
CA SER A 257 19.25 -14.18 23.11
C SER A 257 18.55 -14.98 22.01
N GLN A 258 18.55 -16.30 22.14
CA GLN A 258 17.98 -17.20 21.14
C GLN A 258 16.47 -16.98 20.98
N LEU A 259 15.97 -17.08 19.74
CA LEU A 259 14.54 -17.07 19.47
C LEU A 259 13.91 -18.42 19.82
N LYS A 260 12.82 -18.38 20.58
CA LYS A 260 12.09 -19.55 21.07
C LYS A 260 11.31 -20.24 19.94
N GLY A 261 10.88 -19.51 18.92
CA GLY A 261 10.18 -20.05 17.75
C GLY A 261 8.65 -19.91 17.82
N ASN A 262 8.17 -19.00 18.65
CA ASN A 262 6.75 -18.62 18.75
C ASN A 262 6.57 -17.09 18.84
N GLU A 263 7.65 -16.33 18.78
CA GLU A 263 7.63 -14.87 18.72
C GLU A 263 6.87 -14.38 17.48
N ALA A 264 6.27 -13.21 17.60
CA ALA A 264 5.70 -12.50 16.46
C ALA A 264 6.04 -11.02 16.54
N TYR A 265 6.01 -10.36 15.38
CA TYR A 265 6.33 -8.95 15.25
C TYR A 265 5.33 -8.29 14.32
N ASN A 266 4.92 -7.06 14.66
CA ASN A 266 4.29 -6.16 13.69
C ASN A 266 5.41 -5.46 12.94
N VAL A 267 5.39 -5.51 11.61
CA VAL A 267 6.47 -5.03 10.75
C VAL A 267 5.91 -4.10 9.69
N LEU A 268 6.61 -3.00 9.44
CA LEU A 268 6.35 -2.09 8.33
C LEU A 268 7.64 -1.91 7.55
N SER A 269 7.56 -1.97 6.22
CA SER A 269 8.66 -1.64 5.32
C SER A 269 8.24 -0.51 4.40
N LEU A 270 9.05 0.54 4.34
CA LEU A 270 8.81 1.71 3.49
C LEU A 270 10.09 2.02 2.70
N PRO A 271 10.00 2.48 1.44
CA PRO A 271 11.18 2.80 0.65
C PRO A 271 11.99 3.94 1.29
N GLY A 272 13.32 3.77 1.44
CA GLY A 272 14.20 4.81 1.96
C GLY A 272 14.52 5.87 0.91
N THR A 273 14.23 7.14 1.18
CA THR A 273 14.62 8.25 0.29
C THR A 273 16.08 8.65 0.51
N THR A 274 16.91 8.63 -0.54
CA THR A 274 18.36 8.91 -0.50
C THR A 274 18.75 10.38 -0.77
N LYS A 275 17.97 11.38 -0.31
CA LYS A 275 18.38 12.79 -0.45
C LYS A 275 18.88 13.38 0.87
N ASN A 276 20.15 13.15 1.18
CA ASN A 276 20.88 13.94 2.19
C ASN A 276 21.31 15.28 1.56
N VAL A 277 20.58 16.37 1.82
CA VAL A 277 21.07 17.73 1.58
C VAL A 277 21.26 18.42 2.93
N PRO A 278 22.49 18.82 3.31
CA PRO A 278 22.71 19.65 4.50
C PRO A 278 22.32 21.10 4.17
N ILE A 279 21.31 21.64 4.87
CA ILE A 279 20.93 23.07 4.76
C ILE A 279 21.24 23.76 6.10
N VAL A 280 22.09 24.79 6.03
CA VAL A 280 22.39 25.73 7.12
C VAL A 280 21.17 26.65 7.32
N LEU A 281 20.63 26.72 8.54
CA LEU A 281 19.41 27.50 8.85
C LEU A 281 19.77 28.81 9.60
N LYS A 282 19.32 29.96 9.10
CA LYS A 282 19.19 31.21 9.88
C LYS A 282 17.82 31.26 10.58
N ASN A 283 17.77 31.77 11.81
CA ASN A 283 16.61 31.72 12.70
C ASN A 283 15.50 32.74 12.35
N PRO A 284 14.21 32.43 12.61
CA PRO A 284 13.10 33.37 12.45
C PRO A 284 12.73 34.14 13.72
N VAL A 285 12.27 35.38 13.53
CA VAL A 285 11.80 36.36 14.54
C VAL A 285 10.31 36.14 14.87
N LEU A 286 9.93 36.31 16.14
CA LEU A 286 8.57 36.19 16.69
C LEU A 286 7.81 37.53 16.61
N VAL A 287 6.52 37.51 16.24
CA VAL A 287 5.58 38.63 16.43
C VAL A 287 4.23 38.11 16.96
N THR A 288 3.70 38.78 17.98
CA THR A 288 2.48 38.49 18.75
C THR A 288 1.23 39.14 18.15
N THR A 289 0.07 38.49 18.32
CA THR A 289 -1.24 38.90 17.78
C THR A 289 -2.13 39.63 18.80
N ASP A 290 -2.94 40.60 18.36
CA ASP A 290 -4.07 41.15 19.11
C ASP A 290 -5.41 41.11 18.36
N LYS A 291 -6.50 41.31 19.12
CA LYS A 291 -7.85 40.71 19.03
C LYS A 291 -8.89 41.42 18.12
N ASN A 292 -9.66 40.60 17.36
CA ASN A 292 -11.12 40.62 17.10
C ASN A 292 -11.83 41.76 16.29
N PRO A 293 -13.04 41.55 15.69
CA PRO A 293 -13.17 41.22 14.25
C PRO A 293 -14.25 42.03 13.46
N THR A 294 -14.17 42.06 12.12
CA THR A 294 -15.38 42.26 11.28
C THR A 294 -15.23 41.79 9.82
N LYS A 295 -16.13 40.88 9.43
CA LYS A 295 -16.70 40.55 8.11
C LYS A 295 -15.94 39.73 7.04
N ILE A 296 -16.73 38.76 6.55
CA ILE A 296 -16.67 37.79 5.44
C ILE A 296 -15.58 36.70 5.54
N ASP A 297 -16.07 35.50 5.84
CA ASP A 297 -15.28 34.29 6.10
C ASP A 297 -14.64 33.74 4.81
N THR A 298 -13.36 34.07 4.64
CA THR A 298 -12.44 33.50 3.66
C THR A 298 -11.56 32.39 4.27
N LYS A 299 -11.86 31.89 5.48
CA LYS A 299 -11.06 30.86 6.17
C LYS A 299 -11.40 29.43 5.77
N GLY A 300 -12.53 29.18 5.12
CA GLY A 300 -12.84 27.83 4.57
C GLY A 300 -11.90 27.38 3.45
N LEU A 301 -11.24 28.30 2.73
CA LEU A 301 -10.43 28.01 1.54
C LEU A 301 -8.91 28.18 1.74
N LYS A 302 -8.46 28.68 2.90
CA LYS A 302 -7.02 28.86 3.18
C LYS A 302 -6.30 27.58 3.66
N ASN A 303 -7.03 26.55 4.07
CA ASN A 303 -6.45 25.31 4.63
C ASN A 303 -6.21 24.18 3.60
N ILE A 304 -6.33 24.45 2.30
CA ILE A 304 -6.16 23.45 1.23
C ILE A 304 -5.05 23.77 0.22
N GLY A 305 -4.26 24.82 0.45
CA GLY A 305 -3.05 25.10 -0.34
C GLY A 305 -3.27 25.69 -1.75
N LEU A 306 -4.45 26.22 -2.06
CA LEU A 306 -4.78 26.73 -3.41
C LEU A 306 -4.57 28.24 -3.63
N VAL A 307 -3.87 28.98 -2.76
CA VAL A 307 -3.53 30.38 -3.04
C VAL A 307 -2.11 30.71 -2.59
N LYS A 308 -1.17 30.84 -3.54
CA LYS A 308 0.04 31.63 -3.34
C LYS A 308 -0.27 33.09 -3.66
N TYR A 309 -0.87 33.80 -2.70
CA TYR A 309 -0.85 35.25 -2.71
C TYR A 309 -0.58 35.82 -1.31
N ILE A 310 0.50 36.60 -1.23
CA ILE A 310 0.73 37.59 -0.19
C ILE A 310 0.56 38.94 -0.91
N PRO A 311 -0.42 39.80 -0.56
CA PRO A 311 -0.28 41.23 -0.74
C PRO A 311 0.37 41.81 0.51
N ILE A 312 1.55 42.41 0.38
CA ILE A 312 2.01 43.36 1.40
C ILE A 312 1.46 44.73 1.02
N ARG A 313 0.57 45.28 1.85
CA ARG A 313 0.37 46.73 1.90
C ARG A 313 1.63 47.34 2.49
N THR A 314 2.41 48.07 1.71
CA THR A 314 3.36 49.04 2.26
C THR A 314 2.78 50.44 2.14
N SER A 315 2.36 50.99 3.28
CA SER A 315 2.42 52.43 3.50
C SER A 315 3.88 52.90 3.41
N GLY A 316 4.16 53.89 2.56
CA GLY A 316 5.43 54.64 2.57
C GLY A 316 6.28 54.52 1.31
N THR A 317 6.20 55.58 0.50
CA THR A 317 7.02 55.98 -0.65
C THR A 317 8.49 55.53 -0.70
N SER A 318 8.88 54.85 -1.78
CA SER A 318 10.02 55.24 -2.64
C SER A 318 10.04 54.40 -3.93
N SER A 319 10.38 55.05 -5.04
CA SER A 319 10.43 54.52 -6.40
C SER A 319 11.22 53.20 -6.51
N SER A 320 10.54 52.10 -6.85
CA SER A 320 11.16 50.93 -7.48
C SER A 320 10.13 50.23 -8.37
N THR A 321 10.58 49.72 -9.50
CA THR A 321 9.73 49.06 -10.50
C THR A 321 8.94 47.92 -9.86
N ASN A 322 7.61 48.06 -9.73
CA ASN A 322 6.75 47.02 -9.17
C ASN A 322 6.77 45.76 -10.07
N THR A 323 7.62 44.80 -9.72
CA THR A 323 7.82 43.52 -10.42
C THR A 323 7.09 42.36 -9.71
N GLU A 324 6.22 42.65 -8.74
CA GLU A 324 5.51 41.63 -7.99
C GLU A 324 4.45 40.92 -8.84
N ARG A 325 4.34 39.62 -8.66
CA ARG A 325 3.37 38.73 -9.31
C ARG A 325 1.93 39.12 -8.96
N GLN A 326 1.04 39.14 -9.96
CA GLN A 326 -0.40 39.40 -9.78
C GLN A 326 -1.31 38.22 -10.19
N GLY A 327 -0.72 37.09 -10.60
CA GLY A 327 -1.42 35.87 -10.98
C GLY A 327 -1.60 35.75 -12.50
N PRO A 328 -2.03 34.56 -12.99
CA PRO A 328 -2.17 34.29 -14.42
C PRO A 328 -3.23 35.18 -15.08
N ASP A 329 -2.93 35.65 -16.30
CA ASP A 329 -3.88 36.24 -17.24
C ASP A 329 -4.12 35.25 -18.37
N ILE A 330 -5.21 34.48 -18.30
CA ILE A 330 -5.48 33.40 -19.27
C ILE A 330 -5.78 33.92 -20.68
N THR A 331 -6.10 35.22 -20.81
CA THR A 331 -6.38 35.84 -22.10
C THR A 331 -5.09 36.19 -22.85
N LYS A 332 -3.95 36.21 -22.14
CA LYS A 332 -2.65 36.55 -22.69
C LYS A 332 -1.70 35.38 -22.58
N TYR A 333 -1.38 34.77 -23.71
CA TYR A 333 -0.42 33.68 -23.79
C TYR A 333 0.63 33.94 -24.87
N GLU A 334 1.76 33.24 -24.76
CA GLU A 334 2.66 33.00 -25.88
C GLU A 334 2.44 31.57 -26.37
N ASP A 335 2.50 31.40 -27.68
CA ASP A 335 2.49 30.10 -28.32
C ASP A 335 3.93 29.66 -28.54
N VAL A 336 4.35 28.57 -27.90
CA VAL A 336 5.72 28.09 -28.00
C VAL A 336 6.09 27.77 -29.46
N ALA A 337 5.12 27.36 -30.29
CA ALA A 337 5.35 27.06 -31.71
C ALA A 337 5.74 28.30 -32.54
N THR A 338 5.46 29.51 -32.04
CA THR A 338 5.87 30.76 -32.71
C THR A 338 7.18 31.31 -32.13
N LEU A 339 7.64 30.79 -30.99
CA LEU A 339 8.87 31.21 -30.32
C LEU A 339 10.06 30.29 -30.62
N LEU A 340 9.78 29.00 -30.78
CA LEU A 340 10.77 27.95 -31.03
C LEU A 340 10.45 27.27 -32.36
N GLU A 341 11.50 26.84 -33.06
CA GLU A 341 11.40 26.17 -34.36
C GLU A 341 12.27 24.89 -34.37
N GLY A 342 11.97 23.97 -35.28
CA GLY A 342 12.74 22.73 -35.49
C GLY A 342 12.91 21.89 -34.22
N ASN A 343 14.11 21.33 -34.02
CA ASN A 343 14.43 20.44 -32.89
C ASN A 343 14.22 21.11 -31.52
N SER A 344 14.35 22.44 -31.44
CA SER A 344 14.10 23.17 -30.18
C SER A 344 12.63 23.19 -29.81
N TYR A 345 11.73 23.28 -30.78
CA TYR A 345 10.29 23.20 -30.54
C TYR A 345 9.86 21.79 -30.14
N VAL A 346 10.26 20.78 -30.92
CA VAL A 346 9.95 19.37 -30.69
C VAL A 346 10.47 18.94 -29.31
N SER A 347 11.73 19.24 -28.99
CA SER A 347 12.29 18.94 -27.66
C SER A 347 11.57 19.68 -26.53
N PHE A 348 11.14 20.92 -26.76
CA PHE A 348 10.43 21.66 -25.71
C PHE A 348 9.08 21.02 -25.37
N ILE A 349 8.32 20.59 -26.36
CA ILE A 349 7.01 19.95 -26.13
C ILE A 349 7.20 18.52 -25.64
N GLU A 350 7.92 17.68 -26.37
CA GLU A 350 7.97 16.24 -26.10
C GLU A 350 8.92 15.87 -24.97
N LYS A 351 10.00 16.63 -24.78
CA LYS A 351 11.08 16.27 -23.84
C LYS A 351 11.04 17.10 -22.56
N LEU A 352 10.65 18.38 -22.61
CA LEU A 352 10.43 19.17 -21.39
C LEU A 352 8.99 19.01 -20.86
N ASN A 353 8.11 18.39 -21.65
CA ASN A 353 6.69 18.17 -21.36
C ASN A 353 5.97 19.44 -20.89
N VAL A 354 6.25 20.57 -21.54
CA VAL A 354 5.61 21.86 -21.27
C VAL A 354 4.54 22.12 -22.34
N PHE A 355 3.31 22.37 -21.90
CA PHE A 355 2.18 22.64 -22.77
C PHE A 355 2.46 23.80 -23.74
N ARG A 356 1.97 23.68 -24.97
CA ARG A 356 2.23 24.62 -26.08
C ARG A 356 1.93 26.08 -25.73
N LYS A 357 0.92 26.34 -24.91
CA LYS A 357 0.55 27.69 -24.48
C LYS A 357 1.10 27.98 -23.09
N ILE A 358 1.88 29.06 -22.98
CA ILE A 358 2.33 29.61 -21.70
C ILE A 358 1.65 30.95 -21.45
N TYR A 359 1.09 31.14 -20.26
CA TYR A 359 0.24 32.28 -19.93
C TYR A 359 1.02 33.35 -19.19
N LYS A 360 0.77 34.62 -19.49
CA LYS A 360 1.48 35.74 -18.86
C LYS A 360 0.91 36.03 -17.48
N ASP A 361 1.74 36.58 -16.59
CA ASP A 361 1.25 37.24 -15.40
C ASP A 361 0.51 38.54 -15.72
N LYS A 362 -0.53 38.84 -14.95
CA LYS A 362 -1.26 40.11 -15.03
C LYS A 362 -0.32 41.31 -14.90
N ASN A 363 0.73 41.20 -14.08
CA ASN A 363 1.83 42.14 -14.08
C ASN A 363 2.88 41.74 -15.13
N SER A 364 2.84 42.42 -16.28
CA SER A 364 3.80 42.24 -17.37
C SER A 364 5.27 42.53 -17.00
N LYS A 365 5.52 43.27 -15.91
CA LYS A 365 6.86 43.58 -15.39
C LYS A 365 7.44 42.48 -14.50
N SER A 366 6.63 41.50 -14.09
CA SER A 366 7.09 40.39 -13.23
C SER A 366 7.97 39.37 -13.95
N ASN A 367 7.92 39.34 -15.28
CA ASN A 367 8.56 38.32 -16.12
C ASN A 367 8.12 36.87 -15.82
N VAL A 368 7.01 36.69 -15.10
CA VAL A 368 6.44 35.39 -14.77
C VAL A 368 5.51 34.91 -15.89
N TYR A 369 5.65 33.62 -16.22
CA TYR A 369 4.79 32.88 -17.13
C TYR A 369 4.30 31.61 -16.43
N TYR A 370 3.09 31.16 -16.76
CA TYR A 370 2.45 29.98 -16.21
C TYR A 370 2.29 28.91 -17.28
N TYR A 371 2.50 27.66 -16.91
CA TYR A 371 2.42 26.53 -17.84
C TYR A 371 1.55 25.40 -17.29
N PHE A 372 1.20 24.46 -18.16
CA PHE A 372 0.66 23.13 -17.85
C PHE A 372 1.63 22.08 -18.38
N PRO A 373 1.58 20.81 -17.92
CA PRO A 373 2.30 19.76 -18.62
C PRO A 373 1.61 19.48 -19.97
N SER A 374 2.35 19.04 -20.99
CA SER A 374 1.73 18.68 -22.27
C SER A 374 0.90 17.40 -22.19
N GLU A 375 1.32 16.45 -21.35
CA GLU A 375 0.60 15.20 -21.11
C GLU A 375 0.97 14.58 -19.74
N TYR A 376 0.20 13.58 -19.32
CA TYR A 376 0.57 12.66 -18.24
C TYR A 376 0.75 11.26 -18.80
N THR A 377 1.82 10.59 -18.41
CA THR A 377 2.11 9.22 -18.86
C THR A 377 2.14 8.24 -17.69
N LEU A 378 1.99 6.96 -18.00
CA LEU A 378 2.20 5.90 -17.01
C LEU A 378 3.61 6.00 -16.44
N LYS A 379 3.73 5.96 -15.11
CA LYS A 379 5.04 5.99 -14.46
C LYS A 379 5.75 4.66 -14.64
N TRP A 380 6.94 4.70 -15.24
CA TRP A 380 7.88 3.59 -15.26
C TRP A 380 9.07 3.88 -14.34
N ASN A 381 9.47 2.87 -13.57
CA ASN A 381 10.59 2.98 -12.65
C ASN A 381 11.86 2.42 -13.28
N LYS A 382 12.75 3.30 -13.73
CA LYS A 382 14.04 2.93 -14.32
C LYS A 382 14.95 2.08 -13.42
N GLU A 383 14.82 2.15 -12.09
CA GLU A 383 15.66 1.37 -11.18
C GLU A 383 15.17 -0.07 -11.01
N THR A 384 13.86 -0.30 -11.07
CA THR A 384 13.27 -1.64 -10.93
C THR A 384 12.84 -2.23 -12.26
N ASN A 385 12.90 -1.43 -13.33
CA ASN A 385 12.28 -1.71 -14.60
C ASN A 385 10.80 -2.09 -14.40
N GLU A 386 10.02 -1.44 -13.53
CA GLU A 386 8.60 -1.81 -13.30
C GLU A 386 7.65 -0.70 -13.76
N TYR A 387 6.50 -1.08 -14.33
CA TYR A 387 5.40 -0.16 -14.63
C TYR A 387 4.57 0.04 -13.36
N ALA A 388 4.21 1.29 -13.04
CA ALA A 388 3.35 1.61 -11.91
C ALA A 388 1.87 1.36 -12.25
N PHE A 389 1.58 0.12 -12.66
CA PHE A 389 0.27 -0.37 -13.04
C PHE A 389 0.05 -1.72 -12.35
N ASN A 390 -0.93 -1.79 -11.44
CA ASN A 390 -1.20 -2.94 -10.60
C ASN A 390 -2.62 -3.44 -10.82
N ILE A 391 -2.80 -4.76 -10.89
CA ILE A 391 -4.10 -5.42 -11.04
C ILE A 391 -4.36 -6.31 -9.83
N TYR A 392 -5.44 -6.03 -9.09
CA TYR A 392 -5.87 -6.80 -7.94
C TYR A 392 -7.12 -7.61 -8.28
N TYR A 393 -6.99 -8.94 -8.32
CA TYR A 393 -8.12 -9.84 -8.54
C TYR A 393 -8.99 -9.91 -7.28
N MET A 394 -10.28 -9.60 -7.42
CA MET A 394 -11.24 -9.66 -6.32
C MET A 394 -12.02 -10.98 -6.37
N SER A 395 -12.31 -11.56 -5.20
CA SER A 395 -13.22 -12.70 -5.09
C SER A 395 -14.61 -12.28 -5.55
N ALA A 396 -15.18 -13.01 -6.51
CA ALA A 396 -16.44 -12.65 -7.14
C ALA A 396 -17.61 -12.67 -6.15
N GLU A 397 -18.36 -11.58 -6.08
CA GLU A 397 -19.75 -11.58 -5.59
C GLU A 397 -20.67 -11.92 -6.79
N GLY A 398 -20.57 -13.14 -7.35
CA GLY A 398 -21.38 -13.61 -8.48
C GLY A 398 -20.63 -14.37 -9.59
N THR A 399 -21.26 -14.50 -10.77
CA THR A 399 -20.79 -15.33 -11.91
C THR A 399 -19.65 -14.74 -12.76
N LYS A 400 -19.18 -13.52 -12.48
CA LYS A 400 -18.01 -12.92 -13.14
C LYS A 400 -17.02 -12.34 -12.13
N GLY A 401 -15.74 -12.67 -12.29
CA GLY A 401 -14.66 -12.08 -11.51
C GLY A 401 -14.51 -10.58 -11.81
N SER A 402 -14.25 -9.78 -10.79
CA SER A 402 -13.95 -8.35 -10.93
C SER A 402 -12.50 -8.10 -10.54
N VAL A 403 -11.85 -7.17 -11.23
CA VAL A 403 -10.49 -6.74 -10.93
C VAL A 403 -10.48 -5.25 -10.59
N LEU A 404 -9.67 -4.88 -9.61
CA LEU A 404 -9.35 -3.50 -9.29
C LEU A 404 -8.00 -3.18 -9.93
N VAL A 405 -7.97 -2.18 -10.80
CA VAL A 405 -6.75 -1.69 -11.42
C VAL A 405 -6.33 -0.40 -10.75
N ASN A 406 -5.03 -0.24 -10.51
CA ASN A 406 -4.37 0.94 -9.96
C ASN A 406 -3.25 1.38 -10.92
N ALA A 407 -3.31 2.61 -11.40
CA ALA A 407 -2.27 3.21 -12.25
C ALA A 407 -1.73 4.50 -11.62
N GLU A 408 -0.41 4.66 -11.57
CA GLU A 408 0.25 5.91 -11.16
C GLU A 408 0.74 6.65 -12.42
N LEU A 409 0.27 7.88 -12.60
CA LEU A 409 0.58 8.75 -13.73
C LEU A 409 1.49 9.89 -13.30
N THR A 410 2.39 10.31 -14.19
CA THR A 410 3.34 11.39 -13.92
C THR A 410 3.47 12.31 -15.13
N PRO A 411 3.68 13.62 -14.92
CA PRO A 411 3.98 14.52 -16.02
C PRO A 411 5.45 14.43 -16.46
N GLN A 412 6.32 13.66 -15.78
CA GLN A 412 7.75 13.55 -16.14
C GLN A 412 8.51 14.90 -16.28
N VAL A 413 8.03 15.97 -15.65
CA VAL A 413 8.67 17.30 -15.67
C VAL A 413 9.56 17.47 -14.43
N SER A 414 10.87 17.68 -14.62
CA SER A 414 11.80 17.98 -13.52
C SER A 414 12.01 19.49 -13.32
N SER A 415 12.54 19.88 -12.16
CA SER A 415 12.93 21.29 -11.90
C SER A 415 14.02 21.79 -12.85
N GLU A 416 14.87 20.88 -13.30
CA GLU A 416 15.95 21.11 -14.24
C GLU A 416 15.38 21.40 -15.65
N ASP A 417 14.35 20.66 -16.05
CA ASP A 417 13.64 20.89 -17.32
C ASP A 417 12.99 22.26 -17.37
N ILE A 418 12.40 22.70 -16.25
CA ILE A 418 11.80 24.04 -16.16
C ILE A 418 12.85 25.14 -16.25
N LYS A 419 14.02 24.98 -15.63
CA LYS A 419 15.12 25.96 -15.78
C LYS A 419 15.62 26.01 -17.23
N LEU A 420 15.65 24.87 -17.91
CA LEU A 420 16.01 24.82 -19.33
C LEU A 420 14.97 25.54 -20.20
N ALA A 421 13.68 25.28 -19.96
CA ALA A 421 12.59 25.97 -20.62
C ALA A 421 12.63 27.49 -20.39
N GLU A 422 12.87 27.93 -19.15
CA GLU A 422 13.06 29.35 -18.79
C GLU A 422 14.18 30.00 -19.61
N ASN A 423 15.33 29.33 -19.73
CA ASN A 423 16.47 29.85 -20.49
C ASN A 423 16.18 29.97 -21.98
N LEU A 424 15.54 28.96 -22.59
CA LEU A 424 15.17 28.99 -24.01
C LEU A 424 14.21 30.12 -24.33
N LEU A 425 13.18 30.28 -23.50
CA LEU A 425 12.21 31.36 -23.63
C LEU A 425 12.86 32.72 -23.39
N ALA A 426 13.77 32.85 -22.42
CA ALA A 426 14.42 34.11 -22.11
C ALA A 426 15.25 34.66 -23.28
N VAL A 427 15.94 33.77 -24.01
CA VAL A 427 16.69 34.13 -25.21
C VAL A 427 15.76 34.65 -26.30
N LYS A 428 14.64 33.94 -26.56
CA LYS A 428 13.70 34.29 -27.63
C LYS A 428 12.89 35.55 -27.32
N LEU A 429 12.42 35.67 -26.09
CA LEU A 429 11.66 36.84 -25.61
C LEU A 429 12.56 38.04 -25.27
N LYS A 430 13.88 37.89 -25.36
CA LYS A 430 14.90 38.92 -25.08
C LYS A 430 14.74 39.56 -23.68
N LYS A 431 14.31 38.77 -22.70
CA LYS A 431 14.10 39.20 -21.32
C LYS A 431 14.19 38.00 -20.38
N PRO A 432 14.49 38.19 -19.09
CA PRO A 432 14.40 37.10 -18.12
C PRO A 432 13.00 36.48 -18.13
N VAL A 433 12.90 35.17 -17.92
CA VAL A 433 11.63 34.45 -17.85
C VAL A 433 11.64 33.58 -16.60
N LYS A 434 10.55 33.62 -15.84
CA LYS A 434 10.29 32.69 -14.75
C LYS A 434 9.05 31.87 -15.10
N LEU A 435 9.20 30.55 -15.28
CA LEU A 435 8.10 29.63 -15.46
C LEU A 435 7.62 29.15 -14.09
N MET A 436 6.33 29.27 -13.87
CA MET A 436 5.66 28.81 -12.67
C MET A 436 4.54 27.84 -13.02
N PRO A 437 4.27 26.87 -12.13
CA PRO A 437 3.05 26.09 -12.22
C PRO A 437 1.83 26.99 -12.37
N MET A 438 0.88 26.62 -13.23
CA MET A 438 -0.40 27.34 -13.27
C MET A 438 -1.08 27.30 -11.90
N ASP A 439 -1.51 28.46 -11.40
CA ASP A 439 -2.40 28.51 -10.25
C ASP A 439 -3.77 27.98 -10.67
N LEU A 440 -4.26 26.98 -9.96
CA LEU A 440 -5.54 26.36 -10.24
C LEU A 440 -6.63 26.93 -9.34
N ARG A 441 -7.83 27.08 -9.89
CA ARG A 441 -9.03 27.42 -9.13
C ARG A 441 -9.55 26.22 -8.36
N ASP A 442 -9.65 25.09 -9.05
CA ASP A 442 -10.21 23.85 -8.56
C ASP A 442 -9.17 22.72 -8.64
N VAL A 443 -9.34 21.65 -7.86
CA VAL A 443 -8.60 20.40 -8.08
C VAL A 443 -8.94 19.89 -9.49
N PRO A 444 -7.96 19.49 -10.31
CA PRO A 444 -8.23 18.98 -11.65
C PRO A 444 -9.19 17.79 -11.61
N LYS A 445 -9.95 17.58 -12.68
CA LYS A 445 -10.85 16.43 -12.82
C LYS A 445 -10.34 15.52 -13.91
N VAL A 446 -10.57 14.22 -13.77
CA VAL A 446 -10.35 13.28 -14.87
C VAL A 446 -11.64 13.19 -15.68
N ASP A 447 -11.51 13.35 -16.98
CA ASP A 447 -12.46 12.90 -17.98
C ASP A 447 -11.95 11.59 -18.56
N PHE A 448 -12.69 10.50 -18.35
CA PHE A 448 -12.31 9.17 -18.83
C PHE A 448 -12.82 8.86 -20.24
N GLY A 449 -13.60 9.78 -20.82
CA GLY A 449 -14.23 9.62 -22.13
C GLY A 449 -15.03 8.32 -22.25
N ALA A 450 -15.21 7.85 -23.49
CA ALA A 450 -15.92 6.60 -23.79
C ALA A 450 -15.02 5.35 -23.80
N THR A 451 -13.69 5.51 -23.74
CA THR A 451 -12.76 4.40 -24.01
C THR A 451 -12.76 3.34 -22.91
N LEU A 452 -12.89 3.73 -21.64
CA LEU A 452 -12.96 2.74 -20.56
C LEU A 452 -14.29 1.97 -20.54
N THR A 453 -15.36 2.52 -21.13
CA THR A 453 -16.65 1.85 -21.25
C THR A 453 -16.57 0.57 -22.08
N ASN A 454 -15.68 0.50 -23.08
CA ASN A 454 -15.45 -0.71 -23.89
C ASN A 454 -14.91 -1.89 -23.07
N PHE A 455 -14.38 -1.64 -21.87
CA PHE A 455 -13.88 -2.65 -20.94
C PHE A 455 -14.81 -2.87 -19.74
N ASN A 456 -16.10 -2.51 -19.87
CA ASN A 456 -17.10 -2.58 -18.82
C ASN A 456 -16.72 -1.80 -17.54
N VAL A 457 -15.87 -0.78 -17.66
CA VAL A 457 -15.57 0.12 -16.56
C VAL A 457 -16.75 1.05 -16.36
N LYS A 458 -17.40 0.93 -15.20
CA LYS A 458 -18.48 1.82 -14.84
C LYS A 458 -17.90 3.15 -14.30
N PRO A 459 -18.41 4.33 -14.71
CA PRO A 459 -17.89 5.61 -14.24
C PRO A 459 -17.82 5.72 -12.71
N GLU A 460 -18.81 5.17 -12.00
CA GLU A 460 -18.86 5.15 -10.54
C GLU A 460 -17.80 4.25 -9.87
N SER A 461 -17.19 3.34 -10.63
CA SER A 461 -16.11 2.49 -10.13
C SER A 461 -14.74 3.17 -10.17
N ILE A 462 -14.65 4.29 -10.87
CA ILE A 462 -13.40 5.00 -11.09
C ILE A 462 -13.17 6.01 -9.96
N ASN A 463 -12.03 5.90 -9.31
CA ASN A 463 -11.54 6.85 -8.33
C ASN A 463 -10.25 7.46 -8.84
N ALA A 464 -10.13 8.78 -8.71
CA ALA A 464 -8.90 9.49 -9.03
C ALA A 464 -8.41 10.25 -7.80
N SER A 465 -7.17 9.99 -7.40
CA SER A 465 -6.46 10.80 -6.42
C SER A 465 -5.60 11.82 -7.16
N ILE A 466 -6.16 13.01 -7.36
CA ILE A 466 -5.47 14.13 -8.01
C ILE A 466 -4.98 15.11 -6.93
N PRO A 467 -3.66 15.32 -6.81
CA PRO A 467 -3.11 16.32 -5.91
C PRO A 467 -3.42 17.75 -6.39
N SER A 468 -3.52 18.70 -5.47
CA SER A 468 -3.65 20.13 -5.81
C SER A 468 -2.40 20.71 -6.48
N ASP A 469 -1.25 20.06 -6.28
CA ASP A 469 -0.02 20.30 -7.04
C ASP A 469 0.05 19.29 -8.19
N TYR A 470 -0.30 19.74 -9.39
CA TYR A 470 -0.40 18.88 -10.55
C TYR A 470 0.95 18.29 -10.99
N HIS A 471 2.09 18.76 -10.48
CA HIS A 471 3.39 18.12 -10.74
C HIS A 471 3.60 16.82 -9.98
N LYS A 472 2.74 16.51 -9.01
CA LYS A 472 2.78 15.25 -8.27
C LYS A 472 2.07 14.16 -9.05
N PRO A 473 2.46 12.89 -8.82
CA PRO A 473 1.80 11.78 -9.48
C PRO A 473 0.30 11.74 -9.18
N ILE A 474 -0.48 11.38 -10.19
CA ILE A 474 -1.92 11.15 -10.09
C ILE A 474 -2.13 9.65 -9.96
N ILE A 475 -2.99 9.22 -9.04
CA ILE A 475 -3.35 7.82 -8.89
C ILE A 475 -4.75 7.61 -9.44
N LEU A 476 -4.89 6.67 -10.37
CA LEU A 476 -6.17 6.25 -10.93
C LEU A 476 -6.47 4.83 -10.48
N ASP A 477 -7.65 4.63 -9.91
CA ASP A 477 -8.16 3.33 -9.50
C ASP A 477 -9.49 3.08 -10.20
N TRP A 478 -9.71 1.90 -10.80
CA TRP A 478 -11.01 1.57 -11.35
C TRP A 478 -11.29 0.07 -11.30
N ARG A 479 -12.58 -0.29 -11.34
CA ARG A 479 -12.98 -1.70 -11.45
C ARG A 479 -13.36 -2.02 -12.87
N MET A 480 -12.96 -3.20 -13.32
CA MET A 480 -13.38 -3.78 -14.61
C MET A 480 -13.72 -5.26 -14.44
N ASP A 481 -14.28 -5.85 -15.50
CA ASP A 481 -14.43 -7.30 -15.62
C ASP A 481 -13.05 -7.98 -15.72
N SER A 482 -12.96 -9.29 -15.49
CA SER A 482 -11.69 -10.04 -15.49
C SER A 482 -10.94 -10.10 -16.85
N ASN A 483 -11.35 -9.34 -17.87
CA ASN A 483 -10.73 -9.28 -19.20
C ASN A 483 -9.47 -8.38 -19.21
N VAL A 484 -8.60 -8.58 -18.23
CA VAL A 484 -7.36 -7.81 -18.04
C VAL A 484 -6.44 -7.93 -19.25
N ASP A 485 -6.40 -9.12 -19.85
CA ASP A 485 -5.59 -9.43 -21.01
C ASP A 485 -5.89 -8.52 -22.22
N ASP A 486 -7.17 -8.23 -22.45
CA ASP A 486 -7.64 -7.37 -23.53
C ASP A 486 -7.33 -5.91 -23.21
N PHE A 487 -7.48 -5.50 -21.95
CA PHE A 487 -7.16 -4.15 -21.50
C PHE A 487 -5.67 -3.84 -21.65
N VAL A 488 -4.80 -4.72 -21.15
CA VAL A 488 -3.34 -4.57 -21.30
C VAL A 488 -2.94 -4.69 -22.77
N GLY A 489 -3.61 -5.56 -23.54
CA GLY A 489 -3.46 -5.63 -25.00
C GLY A 489 -3.77 -4.31 -25.69
N ALA A 490 -4.82 -3.60 -25.26
CA ALA A 490 -5.12 -2.28 -25.79
C ALA A 490 -4.09 -1.22 -25.36
N MET A 491 -3.54 -1.29 -24.13
CA MET A 491 -2.45 -0.40 -23.70
C MET A 491 -1.20 -0.53 -24.59
N LEU A 492 -0.98 -1.69 -25.21
CA LEU A 492 0.09 -1.92 -26.19
C LEU A 492 -0.27 -1.43 -27.60
N ASN A 493 -1.56 -1.20 -27.88
CA ASN A 493 -2.08 -0.82 -29.20
C ASN A 493 -2.74 0.58 -29.19
N ASN A 494 -2.33 1.42 -28.25
CA ASN A 494 -2.78 2.80 -28.08
C ASN A 494 -4.26 2.98 -27.69
N ILE A 495 -4.55 2.88 -26.38
CA ILE A 495 -5.82 3.34 -25.75
C ILE A 495 -5.99 4.88 -25.84
N GLY A 496 -4.94 5.62 -26.14
CA GLY A 496 -4.80 7.05 -25.86
C GLY A 496 -5.33 7.99 -26.92
N VAL A 497 -6.63 8.30 -26.87
CA VAL A 497 -7.17 9.59 -27.33
C VAL A 497 -8.25 10.18 -26.39
N ASN A 498 -8.82 9.42 -25.43
CA ASN A 498 -10.03 9.86 -24.72
C ASN A 498 -9.93 10.00 -23.19
N ILE A 499 -8.76 9.85 -22.56
CA ILE A 499 -8.58 10.20 -21.14
C ILE A 499 -7.92 11.58 -21.06
N GLY A 500 -8.61 12.55 -20.46
CA GLY A 500 -8.15 13.92 -20.29
C GLY A 500 -8.18 14.35 -18.83
N LEU A 501 -7.27 15.25 -18.45
CA LEU A 501 -7.31 15.97 -17.19
C LEU A 501 -7.81 17.39 -17.46
N GLU A 502 -8.96 17.72 -16.89
CA GLU A 502 -9.55 19.05 -16.92
C GLU A 502 -8.91 19.94 -15.86
N PHE A 503 -8.15 20.93 -16.31
CA PHE A 503 -7.58 21.98 -15.48
C PHE A 503 -8.39 23.27 -15.59
N ARG A 504 -8.63 23.91 -14.45
CA ARG A 504 -9.36 25.18 -14.36
C ARG A 504 -8.43 26.25 -13.79
N PRO A 505 -7.89 27.16 -14.62
CA PRO A 505 -6.97 28.20 -14.16
C PRO A 505 -7.61 29.14 -13.13
N TYR A 506 -6.79 29.65 -12.23
CA TYR A 506 -7.19 30.67 -11.27
C TYR A 506 -7.46 32.02 -11.95
N GLY A 507 -8.49 32.74 -11.50
CA GLY A 507 -8.80 34.07 -12.00
C GLY A 507 -9.61 34.10 -13.30
N ASP A 508 -10.11 32.94 -13.75
CA ASP A 508 -11.03 32.79 -14.87
C ASP A 508 -12.15 31.79 -14.53
N GLU A 509 -13.38 32.12 -14.93
CA GLU A 509 -14.56 31.36 -14.52
C GLU A 509 -14.94 30.24 -15.51
N THR A 510 -14.55 30.36 -16.78
CA THR A 510 -15.13 29.55 -17.87
C THR A 510 -14.13 28.63 -18.57
N THR A 511 -12.84 28.96 -18.56
CA THR A 511 -11.82 28.21 -19.31
C THR A 511 -11.53 26.88 -18.64
N VAL A 512 -11.61 25.81 -19.42
CA VAL A 512 -11.14 24.47 -19.06
C VAL A 512 -10.03 24.09 -20.04
N ILE A 513 -8.89 23.65 -19.50
CA ILE A 513 -7.74 23.21 -20.28
C ILE A 513 -7.63 21.70 -20.12
N ASN A 514 -7.69 20.99 -21.24
CA ASN A 514 -7.57 19.53 -21.26
C ASN A 514 -6.13 19.13 -21.54
N VAL A 515 -5.54 18.39 -20.61
CA VAL A 515 -4.23 17.76 -20.79
C VAL A 515 -4.44 16.25 -20.97
N PRO A 516 -3.96 15.64 -22.05
CA PRO A 516 -4.15 14.21 -22.29
C PRO A 516 -3.43 13.34 -21.25
N VAL A 517 -4.01 12.16 -21.01
CA VAL A 517 -3.43 11.07 -20.24
C VAL A 517 -3.13 9.91 -21.19
N ASN A 518 -1.87 9.50 -21.22
CA ASN A 518 -1.39 8.39 -22.03
C ASN A 518 -1.07 7.17 -21.14
N LEU A 519 -1.77 6.07 -21.38
CA LEU A 519 -1.56 4.78 -20.71
C LEU A 519 -0.73 3.80 -21.55
N GLU A 520 -0.20 4.23 -22.69
CA GLU A 520 0.58 3.38 -23.60
C GLU A 520 1.86 2.89 -22.92
N VAL A 521 2.06 1.58 -22.83
CA VAL A 521 3.23 0.99 -22.15
C VAL A 521 4.44 0.86 -23.07
N ASN A 522 4.22 0.77 -24.38
CA ASN A 522 5.24 0.73 -25.44
C ASN A 522 5.47 2.12 -26.05
N SER A 523 5.60 3.13 -25.18
CA SER A 523 5.78 4.53 -25.57
C SER A 523 7.09 5.09 -25.05
N PRO A 524 7.90 5.81 -25.87
CA PRO A 524 9.06 6.55 -25.37
C PRO A 524 8.68 7.52 -24.23
N LEU A 525 7.45 8.02 -24.22
CA LEU A 525 6.91 8.91 -23.20
C LEU A 525 6.67 8.22 -21.85
N THR A 526 6.51 6.90 -21.84
CA THR A 526 6.40 6.10 -20.61
C THR A 526 7.78 5.86 -20.00
N PHE A 527 8.79 5.55 -20.83
CA PHE A 527 10.17 5.37 -20.37
C PHE A 527 10.90 6.69 -20.10
N GLY A 528 10.46 7.78 -20.73
CA GLY A 528 11.02 9.10 -20.60
C GLY A 528 12.35 9.27 -21.34
N LYS A 529 13.09 10.33 -20.99
CA LYS A 529 14.39 10.66 -21.57
C LYS A 529 15.48 9.73 -21.05
N ILE A 530 16.34 9.24 -21.93
CA ILE A 530 17.59 8.58 -21.55
C ILE A 530 18.65 9.68 -21.40
N GLU A 531 18.72 10.25 -20.20
CA GLU A 531 19.65 11.33 -19.86
C GLU A 531 20.92 10.78 -19.22
N PHE A 532 22.05 11.38 -19.57
CA PHE A 532 23.37 11.01 -19.06
C PHE A 532 23.93 12.13 -18.21
N SER A 533 24.64 11.76 -17.15
CA SER A 533 25.30 12.73 -16.27
C SER A 533 26.67 13.13 -16.84
N GLU A 534 27.38 12.18 -17.45
CA GLU A 534 28.72 12.35 -17.98
C GLU A 534 28.84 11.66 -19.35
N ALA A 535 29.63 12.24 -20.26
CA ALA A 535 29.87 11.69 -21.60
C ALA A 535 30.38 10.24 -21.55
N ASP A 536 31.18 9.92 -20.54
CA ASP A 536 31.76 8.59 -20.32
C ASP A 536 30.71 7.49 -20.11
N GLU A 537 29.52 7.82 -19.58
CA GLU A 537 28.44 6.83 -19.40
C GLU A 537 27.93 6.28 -20.74
N LEU A 538 27.94 7.13 -21.77
CA LEU A 538 27.54 6.76 -23.12
C LEU A 538 28.72 6.21 -23.93
N ILE A 539 29.90 6.81 -23.79
CA ILE A 539 31.12 6.41 -24.53
C ILE A 539 31.59 5.01 -24.12
N ASN A 540 31.48 4.65 -22.84
CA ASN A 540 31.89 3.34 -22.34
C ASN A 540 30.84 2.25 -22.54
N GLY A 541 29.78 2.53 -23.29
CA GLY A 541 28.72 1.59 -23.62
C GLY A 541 27.57 1.60 -22.63
N TRP A 542 26.54 2.39 -22.94
CA TRP A 542 25.28 2.36 -22.20
C TRP A 542 24.46 1.13 -22.57
N VAL A 543 23.92 0.42 -21.57
CA VAL A 543 23.08 -0.77 -21.76
C VAL A 543 21.61 -0.37 -21.85
N ASN A 544 20.91 -0.88 -22.87
CA ASN A 544 19.47 -0.69 -23.01
C ASN A 544 18.71 -1.47 -21.91
N ILE A 545 18.10 -0.73 -20.98
CA ILE A 545 17.31 -1.29 -19.87
C ILE A 545 15.79 -1.25 -20.14
N ILE A 546 15.37 -0.69 -21.27
CA ILE A 546 13.96 -0.58 -21.66
C ILE A 546 13.49 -1.95 -22.13
N ASP A 547 12.24 -2.32 -21.87
CA ASP A 547 11.70 -3.64 -22.24
C ASP A 547 11.55 -3.86 -23.77
N TYR A 548 11.93 -2.87 -24.59
CA TYR A 548 11.84 -2.88 -26.04
C TYR A 548 13.20 -2.55 -26.66
N PRO A 549 13.48 -3.11 -27.85
CA PRO A 549 14.57 -2.63 -28.68
C PRO A 549 14.35 -1.16 -28.99
N ILE A 550 15.43 -0.39 -28.94
CA ILE A 550 15.38 1.03 -29.27
C ILE A 550 16.13 1.27 -30.57
N VAL A 551 15.63 2.21 -31.37
CA VAL A 551 16.36 2.75 -32.52
C VAL A 551 16.88 4.12 -32.08
N PRO A 552 18.16 4.23 -31.70
CA PRO A 552 18.75 5.52 -31.35
C PRO A 552 18.76 6.41 -32.59
N LYS A 553 18.30 7.65 -32.44
CA LYS A 553 18.27 8.63 -33.53
C LYS A 553 19.47 9.55 -33.43
N ASN A 554 19.47 10.39 -32.41
CA ASN A 554 20.48 11.43 -32.24
C ASN A 554 20.78 11.65 -30.77
N ILE A 555 21.96 12.19 -30.46
CA ILE A 555 22.28 12.73 -29.14
C ILE A 555 21.98 14.23 -29.16
N VAL A 556 21.09 14.68 -28.27
CA VAL A 556 20.81 16.10 -28.11
C VAL A 556 21.69 16.65 -27.00
N VAL A 557 22.55 17.60 -27.34
CA VAL A 557 23.55 18.18 -26.43
C VAL A 557 23.23 19.64 -26.18
N LEU A 558 23.07 20.02 -24.91
CA LEU A 558 23.00 21.41 -24.48
C LEU A 558 24.42 21.90 -24.17
N ARG A 559 24.92 22.82 -24.99
CA ARG A 559 26.24 23.44 -24.80
C ARG A 559 26.13 24.87 -24.32
N LYS A 560 27.23 25.35 -23.72
CA LYS A 560 27.40 26.74 -23.30
C LYS A 560 28.58 27.41 -24.00
N GLN A 561 28.33 28.53 -24.68
CA GLN A 561 29.36 29.38 -25.27
C GLN A 561 29.27 30.77 -24.65
N GLY A 562 30.24 31.11 -23.79
CA GLY A 562 30.19 32.34 -22.99
C GLY A 562 29.00 32.32 -22.03
N SER A 563 28.09 33.29 -22.17
CA SER A 563 26.85 33.40 -21.38
C SER A 563 25.63 32.77 -22.04
N ARG A 564 25.75 32.24 -23.26
CA ARG A 564 24.62 31.68 -24.03
C ARG A 564 24.66 30.15 -24.03
N ASN A 565 23.48 29.54 -23.89
CA ASN A 565 23.28 28.11 -24.10
C ASN A 565 22.65 27.87 -25.48
N TYR A 566 23.01 26.78 -26.14
CA TYR A 566 22.40 26.35 -27.41
C TYR A 566 22.35 24.81 -27.48
N PHE A 567 21.41 24.29 -28.27
CA PHE A 567 21.36 22.86 -28.57
C PHE A 567 22.16 22.54 -29.82
N GLU A 568 22.87 21.43 -29.74
CA GLU A 568 23.46 20.73 -30.87
C GLU A 568 22.84 19.33 -30.93
N THR A 569 22.78 18.76 -32.12
CA THR A 569 22.33 17.39 -32.35
C THR A 569 23.48 16.66 -33.01
N ILE A 570 23.86 15.52 -32.43
CA ILE A 570 24.85 14.60 -32.99
C ILE A 570 24.04 13.44 -33.55
N ASP A 571 23.98 13.34 -34.87
CA ASP A 571 23.24 12.26 -35.51
C ASP A 571 23.96 10.93 -35.28
N LEU A 572 23.19 9.89 -34.95
CA LEU A 572 23.74 8.55 -34.76
C LEU A 572 23.44 7.71 -36.00
N GLU A 573 24.50 7.21 -36.64
CA GLU A 573 24.41 6.10 -37.58
C GLU A 573 24.34 4.80 -36.76
N SER A 574 23.19 4.53 -36.15
CA SER A 574 23.02 3.39 -35.25
C SER A 574 21.94 2.43 -35.71
N GLU A 575 22.29 1.15 -35.66
CA GLU A 575 21.37 0.03 -35.76
C GLU A 575 20.52 -0.08 -34.49
N GLU A 576 19.48 -0.90 -34.56
CA GLU A 576 18.61 -1.20 -33.43
C GLU A 576 19.42 -1.80 -32.26
N VAL A 577 19.13 -1.32 -31.04
CA VAL A 577 19.75 -1.82 -29.80
C VAL A 577 18.71 -2.61 -29.03
N GLU A 578 18.90 -3.93 -29.02
CA GLU A 578 18.08 -4.88 -28.29
C GLU A 578 18.05 -4.61 -26.78
N THR A 579 17.01 -5.09 -26.12
CA THR A 579 16.89 -5.04 -24.66
C THR A 579 18.05 -5.80 -24.01
N GLY A 580 18.81 -5.14 -23.14
CA GLY A 580 19.98 -5.69 -22.46
C GLY A 580 21.30 -5.55 -23.21
N GLU A 581 21.27 -5.09 -24.46
CA GLU A 581 22.47 -4.87 -25.27
C GLU A 581 23.05 -3.48 -25.08
N THR A 582 24.32 -3.34 -25.45
CA THR A 582 25.07 -2.09 -25.30
C THR A 582 24.99 -1.24 -26.55
N LEU A 583 24.56 0.02 -26.41
CA LEU A 583 24.62 1.01 -27.48
C LEU A 583 26.08 1.33 -27.83
N GLN A 584 26.45 1.06 -29.07
CA GLN A 584 27.73 1.47 -29.64
C GLN A 584 27.55 2.78 -30.41
N ILE A 585 28.43 3.75 -30.17
CA ILE A 585 28.46 5.02 -30.91
C ILE A 585 29.75 5.14 -31.73
N SER A 586 29.65 5.80 -32.90
CA SER A 586 30.78 5.98 -33.81
C SER A 586 31.90 6.82 -33.18
N ASP A 587 33.14 6.63 -33.65
CA ASP A 587 34.26 7.43 -33.16
C ASP A 587 34.10 8.93 -33.47
N ASP A 588 33.37 9.28 -34.53
CA ASP A 588 32.99 10.67 -34.81
C ASP A 588 32.05 11.22 -33.73
N ALA A 589 31.00 10.48 -33.35
CA ALA A 589 30.09 10.88 -32.27
C ALA A 589 30.84 10.99 -30.92
N LYS A 590 31.74 10.04 -30.61
CA LYS A 590 32.61 10.12 -29.42
C LYS A 590 33.49 11.36 -29.47
N ASN A 591 34.08 11.66 -30.63
CA ASN A 591 34.90 12.85 -30.83
C ASN A 591 34.08 14.13 -30.67
N GLN A 592 32.84 14.21 -31.14
CA GLN A 592 31.98 15.38 -30.92
C GLN A 592 31.58 15.56 -29.44
N LEU A 593 31.44 14.48 -28.68
CA LEU A 593 31.20 14.53 -27.23
C LEU A 593 32.45 14.93 -26.43
N THR A 594 33.64 14.56 -26.90
CA THR A 594 34.92 14.78 -26.19
C THR A 594 35.67 16.04 -26.64
N ASN A 595 35.60 16.42 -27.92
CA ASN A 595 36.21 17.63 -28.46
C ASN A 595 35.31 18.85 -28.20
N LYS A 596 35.83 19.78 -27.40
CA LYS A 596 35.42 21.21 -27.31
C LYS A 596 34.13 21.53 -26.50
N ASN A 597 34.34 22.15 -25.34
CA ASN A 597 33.43 23.04 -24.58
C ASN A 597 32.22 22.46 -23.79
N ASN A 598 32.12 22.97 -22.53
CA ASN A 598 30.95 23.24 -21.68
C ASN A 598 29.62 22.51 -22.03
N ILE A 599 29.61 21.18 -22.07
CA ILE A 599 28.37 20.41 -22.07
C ILE A 599 27.68 20.66 -20.73
N VAL A 600 26.45 21.15 -20.77
CA VAL A 600 25.62 21.40 -19.59
C VAL A 600 24.78 20.17 -19.27
N LYS A 601 24.23 19.53 -20.31
CA LYS A 601 23.40 18.32 -20.24
C LYS A 601 23.30 17.70 -21.63
N PHE A 602 23.10 16.40 -21.73
CA PHE A 602 22.75 15.74 -22.98
C PHE A 602 21.90 14.50 -22.73
N TRP A 603 21.18 14.05 -23.76
CA TRP A 603 20.33 12.87 -23.70
C TRP A 603 20.22 12.21 -25.07
N LEU A 604 19.84 10.93 -25.06
CA LEU A 604 19.57 10.18 -26.28
C LEU A 604 18.12 10.40 -26.72
N ASP A 605 17.95 10.79 -27.97
CA ASP A 605 16.67 10.71 -28.66
C ASP A 605 16.57 9.35 -29.39
N TYR A 606 15.43 8.69 -29.24
CA TYR A 606 15.25 7.31 -29.68
C TYR A 606 13.79 7.05 -30.06
N ALA A 607 13.59 6.06 -30.93
CA ALA A 607 12.29 5.41 -31.13
C ALA A 607 12.30 4.02 -30.47
N LEU A 608 11.12 3.50 -30.17
CA LEU A 608 10.97 2.09 -29.79
C LEU A 608 10.63 1.28 -31.02
N ASN A 609 11.25 0.12 -31.18
CA ASN A 609 10.72 -0.90 -32.09
C ASN A 609 9.49 -1.53 -31.44
N ARG A 610 8.30 -1.18 -31.97
CA ARG A 610 7.01 -1.66 -31.48
C ARG A 610 6.64 -3.03 -32.04
N ASP A 611 7.33 -3.47 -33.10
CA ASP A 611 7.09 -4.74 -33.80
C ASP A 611 7.80 -5.91 -33.10
N CYS A 612 7.86 -5.88 -31.77
CA CYS A 612 8.45 -6.92 -30.96
C CYS A 612 7.37 -7.70 -30.19
N ASN A 613 6.86 -8.77 -30.81
CA ASN A 613 5.83 -9.62 -30.19
C ASN A 613 6.29 -10.25 -28.87
N THR A 614 7.55 -10.70 -28.79
CA THR A 614 8.14 -11.25 -27.56
C THR A 614 8.21 -10.19 -26.46
N CYS A 615 8.58 -8.95 -26.78
CA CYS A 615 8.59 -7.82 -25.86
C CYS A 615 7.17 -7.50 -25.36
N ASN A 616 6.20 -7.42 -26.26
CA ASN A 616 4.79 -7.21 -25.92
C ASN A 616 4.29 -8.29 -24.95
N GLN A 617 4.63 -9.57 -25.19
CA GLN A 617 4.28 -10.65 -24.27
C GLN A 617 5.00 -10.56 -22.93
N ASN A 618 6.28 -10.18 -22.91
CA ASN A 618 7.04 -10.00 -21.67
C ASN A 618 6.49 -8.84 -20.84
N VAL A 619 6.18 -7.70 -21.45
CA VAL A 619 5.57 -6.54 -20.79
C VAL A 619 4.16 -6.89 -20.30
N LYS A 620 3.35 -7.56 -21.14
CA LYS A 620 2.02 -8.05 -20.75
C LYS A 620 2.12 -8.99 -19.55
N LYS A 621 3.03 -9.97 -19.58
CA LYS A 621 3.31 -10.87 -18.45
C LYS A 621 3.74 -10.06 -17.22
N LYS A 622 4.66 -9.11 -17.35
CA LYS A 622 5.15 -8.30 -16.23
C LYS A 622 4.05 -7.46 -15.57
N ILE A 623 3.11 -6.95 -16.35
CA ILE A 623 1.96 -6.18 -15.86
C ILE A 623 0.91 -7.11 -15.23
N ILE A 624 0.61 -8.25 -15.86
CA ILE A 624 -0.45 -9.18 -15.44
C ILE A 624 0.02 -10.15 -14.34
N SER A 625 1.20 -10.75 -14.50
CA SER A 625 1.88 -11.63 -13.53
C SER A 625 2.69 -10.87 -12.48
N GLY A 626 2.76 -9.54 -12.57
CA GLY A 626 3.17 -8.66 -11.47
C GLY A 626 2.28 -8.83 -10.23
N THR A 627 1.14 -9.53 -10.38
CA THR A 627 0.34 -10.11 -9.31
C THR A 627 0.19 -11.63 -9.50
N SER A 628 1.04 -12.39 -8.79
CA SER A 628 1.02 -13.86 -8.57
C SER A 628 0.94 -14.78 -9.81
N GLY A 629 2.07 -15.37 -10.22
CA GLY A 629 2.18 -16.40 -11.25
C GLY A 629 1.64 -17.77 -10.83
N SER A 630 0.32 -17.94 -10.81
CA SER A 630 -0.37 -19.21 -10.57
C SER A 630 -1.29 -19.56 -11.73
N GLU A 631 -1.27 -20.82 -12.19
CA GLU A 631 -2.25 -21.34 -13.15
C GLU A 631 -3.61 -21.54 -12.45
N ILE A 632 -4.71 -21.13 -13.08
CA ILE A 632 -6.06 -21.26 -12.50
C ILE A 632 -6.62 -22.66 -12.85
N THR A 633 -6.83 -23.49 -11.83
CA THR A 633 -7.45 -24.82 -11.94
C THR A 633 -8.84 -24.80 -11.32
N LYS A 634 -9.84 -25.37 -12.01
CA LYS A 634 -11.20 -25.55 -11.48
C LYS A 634 -11.36 -26.95 -10.89
N VAL A 635 -11.95 -27.03 -9.70
CA VAL A 635 -12.35 -28.30 -9.07
C VAL A 635 -13.84 -28.47 -9.26
N GLU A 636 -14.29 -29.57 -9.85
CA GLU A 636 -15.69 -29.95 -9.97
C GLU A 636 -16.14 -30.78 -8.76
N ILE A 637 -17.42 -30.66 -8.35
CA ILE A 637 -17.96 -31.37 -7.20
C ILE A 637 -19.19 -32.17 -7.65
N GLN A 638 -19.19 -33.47 -7.36
CA GLN A 638 -20.30 -34.38 -7.64
C GLN A 638 -20.69 -35.13 -6.37
N ILE A 639 -21.99 -35.14 -6.07
CA ILE A 639 -22.59 -35.92 -5.00
C ILE A 639 -23.22 -37.14 -5.64
N LEU A 640 -22.87 -38.35 -5.18
CA LEU A 640 -23.46 -39.59 -5.69
C LEU A 640 -24.62 -40.02 -4.81
N ASN A 641 -24.34 -40.77 -3.74
CA ASN A 641 -25.34 -41.36 -2.84
C ASN A 641 -25.11 -40.96 -1.37
N ALA A 642 -24.62 -39.74 -1.15
CA ALA A 642 -24.13 -39.28 0.14
C ALA A 642 -25.21 -39.26 1.23
N LEU A 643 -26.39 -38.73 0.91
CA LEU A 643 -27.51 -38.60 1.85
C LEU A 643 -28.15 -39.95 2.13
N THR A 644 -28.38 -40.75 1.09
CA THR A 644 -28.98 -42.08 1.21
C THR A 644 -28.08 -43.00 2.02
N PHE A 645 -26.77 -43.02 1.76
CA PHE A 645 -25.83 -43.89 2.47
C PHE A 645 -25.73 -43.56 3.96
N SER A 646 -25.66 -42.27 4.32
CA SER A 646 -25.52 -41.86 5.72
C SER A 646 -26.86 -41.76 6.47
N ASN A 647 -27.99 -41.99 5.80
CA ASN A 647 -29.34 -41.69 6.29
C ASN A 647 -29.48 -40.27 6.86
N ALA A 648 -28.83 -39.30 6.22
CA ALA A 648 -28.87 -37.89 6.65
C ALA A 648 -30.12 -37.18 6.11
N HIS A 649 -30.51 -36.08 6.75
CA HIS A 649 -31.51 -35.17 6.21
C HIS A 649 -30.87 -34.20 5.20
N SER A 650 -29.70 -33.65 5.52
CA SER A 650 -28.91 -32.79 4.61
C SER A 650 -27.44 -32.77 5.05
N MET A 651 -26.56 -32.25 4.19
CA MET A 651 -25.15 -32.04 4.52
C MET A 651 -24.65 -30.66 4.08
N LYS A 652 -23.58 -30.20 4.72
CA LYS A 652 -22.78 -29.07 4.26
C LYS A 652 -21.36 -29.53 3.96
N LEU A 653 -20.90 -29.27 2.74
CA LEU A 653 -19.52 -29.48 2.32
C LEU A 653 -18.72 -28.19 2.48
N LEU A 654 -17.67 -28.26 3.29
CA LEU A 654 -16.69 -27.20 3.46
C LEU A 654 -15.44 -27.56 2.68
N ILE A 655 -14.91 -26.61 1.91
CA ILE A 655 -13.64 -26.74 1.20
C ILE A 655 -12.72 -25.59 1.62
N LYS A 656 -11.44 -25.88 1.83
CA LYS A 656 -10.42 -24.87 2.07
C LYS A 656 -9.12 -25.18 1.35
N SER A 657 -8.39 -24.16 0.95
CA SER A 657 -7.07 -24.30 0.35
C SER A 657 -6.23 -23.04 0.53
N ILE A 658 -4.91 -23.20 0.60
CA ILE A 658 -3.97 -22.09 0.46
C ILE A 658 -3.90 -21.62 -1.00
N GLN A 659 -4.13 -22.53 -1.96
CA GLN A 659 -4.23 -22.22 -3.39
C GLN A 659 -5.52 -21.49 -3.73
N ALA A 660 -6.47 -21.34 -2.80
CA ALA A 660 -7.61 -20.45 -3.01
C ALA A 660 -7.21 -18.97 -2.89
N ASP A 661 -6.06 -18.66 -2.27
CA ASP A 661 -5.43 -17.34 -2.31
C ASP A 661 -4.51 -17.26 -3.54
N PRO A 662 -4.71 -16.29 -4.46
CA PRO A 662 -3.82 -16.08 -5.61
C PRO A 662 -2.34 -16.00 -5.22
N ASN A 663 -2.04 -15.46 -4.03
CA ASN A 663 -0.68 -15.28 -3.54
C ASN A 663 -0.11 -16.53 -2.83
N GLY A 664 -0.94 -17.55 -2.58
CA GLY A 664 -0.56 -18.76 -1.85
C GLY A 664 -0.16 -18.51 -0.39
N ILE A 665 -0.71 -17.48 0.26
CA ILE A 665 -0.33 -17.05 1.62
C ILE A 665 -1.35 -17.49 2.66
N ASN A 666 -2.64 -17.29 2.38
CA ASN A 666 -3.72 -17.55 3.33
C ASN A 666 -4.49 -18.81 2.94
N GLU A 667 -4.81 -19.65 3.93
CA GLU A 667 -5.77 -20.73 3.74
C GLU A 667 -7.18 -20.11 3.71
N ILE A 668 -7.81 -20.08 2.54
CA ILE A 668 -9.17 -19.57 2.36
C ILE A 668 -10.13 -20.74 2.44
N THR A 669 -11.20 -20.57 3.22
CA THR A 669 -12.34 -21.49 3.29
C THR A 669 -13.47 -20.94 2.43
N PHE A 670 -13.95 -21.72 1.48
CA PHE A 670 -15.06 -21.35 0.60
C PHE A 670 -16.40 -21.38 1.33
N PRO A 671 -17.43 -20.67 0.82
CA PRO A 671 -18.80 -20.84 1.29
C PRO A 671 -19.21 -22.31 1.28
N ALA A 672 -19.98 -22.73 2.30
CA ALA A 672 -20.42 -24.10 2.41
C ALA A 672 -21.39 -24.45 1.27
N PHE A 673 -21.13 -25.57 0.58
CA PHE A 673 -22.07 -26.12 -0.40
C PHE A 673 -23.13 -26.91 0.36
N SER A 674 -24.41 -26.56 0.16
CA SER A 674 -25.54 -27.24 0.78
C SER A 674 -25.96 -28.43 -0.10
N ILE A 675 -25.82 -29.63 0.43
CA ILE A 675 -26.22 -30.88 -0.21
C ILE A 675 -27.59 -31.26 0.33
N THR A 676 -28.60 -31.21 -0.54
CA THR A 676 -30.01 -31.47 -0.19
C THR A 676 -30.60 -32.66 -0.93
N GLU A 677 -29.94 -33.12 -1.98
CA GLU A 677 -30.30 -34.30 -2.76
C GLU A 677 -29.04 -35.06 -3.20
N ASP A 678 -29.22 -36.35 -3.52
CA ASP A 678 -28.22 -37.20 -4.16
C ASP A 678 -28.16 -36.90 -5.68
N ASP A 679 -27.10 -37.32 -6.36
CA ASP A 679 -26.81 -37.00 -7.78
C ASP A 679 -26.62 -35.50 -8.11
N GLN A 680 -26.48 -34.65 -7.08
CA GLN A 680 -26.28 -33.20 -7.23
C GLN A 680 -24.86 -32.87 -7.72
N ALA A 681 -24.75 -31.95 -8.69
CA ALA A 681 -23.47 -31.39 -9.14
C ALA A 681 -23.38 -29.89 -8.83
N PHE A 682 -22.17 -29.42 -8.50
CA PHE A 682 -21.90 -28.00 -8.28
C PHE A 682 -20.82 -27.49 -9.23
N GLU A 683 -20.97 -26.25 -9.70
CA GLU A 683 -19.84 -25.47 -10.19
C GLU A 683 -18.87 -25.31 -9.02
N GLY A 684 -17.80 -26.09 -9.00
CA GLY A 684 -16.93 -26.13 -7.83
C GLY A 684 -15.94 -24.97 -7.78
N VAL A 685 -14.82 -25.16 -7.08
CA VAL A 685 -13.97 -24.04 -6.64
C VAL A 685 -12.81 -23.74 -7.58
N GLN A 686 -12.44 -22.46 -7.71
CA GLN A 686 -11.25 -22.03 -8.45
C GLN A 686 -10.04 -21.98 -7.52
N LEU A 687 -8.93 -22.57 -7.94
CA LEU A 687 -7.67 -22.64 -7.20
C LEU A 687 -6.50 -22.21 -8.08
N PHE A 688 -5.63 -21.37 -7.52
CA PHE A 688 -4.40 -20.83 -8.08
C PHE A 688 -3.25 -21.80 -7.77
N VAL A 689 -2.87 -22.62 -8.75
CA VAL A 689 -1.81 -23.62 -8.64
C VAL A 689 -0.50 -23.02 -9.19
N PRO A 690 0.50 -22.72 -8.35
CA PRO A 690 1.77 -22.18 -8.83
C PRO A 690 2.50 -23.15 -9.77
N GLU A 691 3.27 -22.61 -10.71
CA GLU A 691 4.07 -23.41 -11.64
C GLU A 691 4.96 -24.42 -10.88
N GLY A 692 4.86 -25.72 -11.24
CA GLY A 692 5.59 -26.81 -10.58
C GLY A 692 5.02 -27.27 -9.22
N LYS A 693 3.82 -26.84 -8.83
CA LYS A 693 3.08 -27.34 -7.66
C LYS A 693 1.89 -28.21 -8.07
N GLU A 694 1.57 -29.21 -7.26
CA GLU A 694 0.35 -30.00 -7.43
C GLU A 694 -0.86 -29.27 -6.83
N LEU A 695 -2.03 -29.48 -7.42
CA LEU A 695 -3.32 -29.09 -6.85
C LEU A 695 -3.46 -29.65 -5.44
N SER A 696 -3.98 -28.87 -4.49
CA SER A 696 -4.16 -29.30 -3.12
C SER A 696 -5.25 -28.49 -2.43
N TYR A 697 -6.28 -29.17 -1.96
CA TYR A 697 -7.33 -28.60 -1.11
C TYR A 697 -7.77 -29.60 -0.06
N SER A 698 -8.35 -29.11 1.04
CA SER A 698 -8.93 -29.94 2.08
C SER A 698 -10.44 -29.75 2.14
N TYR A 699 -11.17 -30.81 2.47
CA TYR A 699 -12.62 -30.80 2.55
C TYR A 699 -13.12 -31.54 3.79
N GLN A 700 -14.31 -31.16 4.26
CA GLN A 700 -14.99 -31.71 5.45
C GLN A 700 -16.50 -31.68 5.24
N LEU A 701 -17.21 -32.66 5.82
CA LEU A 701 -18.67 -32.70 5.83
C LEU A 701 -19.22 -32.39 7.22
N ILE A 702 -20.27 -31.58 7.24
CA ILE A 702 -21.16 -31.41 8.39
C ILE A 702 -22.49 -32.07 8.01
N THR A 703 -22.80 -33.18 8.66
CA THR A 703 -23.99 -33.98 8.40
C THR A 703 -25.08 -33.64 9.41
N ILE A 704 -26.29 -33.36 8.92
CA ILE A 704 -27.48 -33.10 9.73
C ILE A 704 -28.39 -34.31 9.61
N MET A 705 -28.57 -35.03 10.72
CA MET A 705 -29.40 -36.23 10.79
C MET A 705 -30.90 -35.87 10.90
N LYS A 706 -31.77 -36.83 10.60
CA LYS A 706 -33.23 -36.65 10.62
C LYS A 706 -33.79 -36.35 12.02
N ASP A 707 -33.08 -36.72 13.07
CA ASP A 707 -33.41 -36.45 14.48
C ASP A 707 -32.86 -35.09 14.97
N GLY A 708 -32.17 -34.33 14.11
CA GLY A 708 -31.55 -33.05 14.45
C GLY A 708 -30.11 -33.17 14.99
N GLU A 709 -29.56 -34.37 15.12
CA GLU A 709 -28.15 -34.55 15.50
C GLU A 709 -27.22 -34.00 14.39
N VAL A 710 -26.15 -33.30 14.77
CA VAL A 710 -25.17 -32.73 13.84
C VAL A 710 -23.81 -33.42 14.02
N LYS A 711 -23.31 -34.07 12.96
CA LYS A 711 -22.02 -34.79 12.95
C LYS A 711 -21.03 -34.11 12.02
N THR A 712 -19.86 -33.74 12.55
CA THR A 712 -18.78 -33.15 11.76
C THR A 712 -17.70 -34.19 11.50
N SER A 713 -17.31 -34.38 10.24
CA SER A 713 -16.28 -35.34 9.85
C SER A 713 -14.87 -34.84 10.17
N ASN A 714 -13.84 -35.64 9.92
CA ASN A 714 -12.46 -35.13 9.85
C ASN A 714 -12.25 -34.33 8.55
N TRP A 715 -11.17 -33.53 8.52
CA TRP A 715 -10.67 -32.93 7.28
C TRP A 715 -9.90 -33.97 6.48
N GLU A 716 -10.17 -34.06 5.18
CA GLU A 716 -9.43 -34.87 4.22
C GLU A 716 -8.82 -33.99 3.14
N THR A 717 -7.66 -34.38 2.61
CA THR A 717 -6.95 -33.64 1.57
C THR A 717 -7.10 -34.35 0.22
N SER A 718 -7.28 -33.58 -0.85
CA SER A 718 -7.37 -34.05 -2.24
C SER A 718 -6.52 -33.16 -3.15
N ASN A 719 -6.03 -33.76 -4.23
CA ASN A 719 -5.30 -33.15 -5.33
C ASN A 719 -6.00 -33.36 -6.70
N SER A 720 -7.24 -33.87 -6.70
CA SER A 720 -8.02 -34.15 -7.90
C SER A 720 -8.79 -32.92 -8.39
N THR A 721 -8.92 -32.73 -9.70
CA THR A 721 -9.82 -31.72 -10.28
C THR A 721 -11.30 -32.12 -10.17
N LEU A 722 -11.60 -33.37 -9.81
CA LEU A 722 -12.96 -33.85 -9.56
C LEU A 722 -13.07 -34.39 -8.13
N LEU A 723 -13.90 -33.74 -7.31
CA LEU A 723 -14.28 -34.18 -5.98
C LEU A 723 -15.62 -34.92 -6.02
N VAL A 724 -15.58 -36.23 -5.86
CA VAL A 724 -16.79 -37.06 -5.76
C VAL A 724 -17.07 -37.40 -4.30
N ILE A 725 -18.27 -37.11 -3.82
CA ILE A 725 -18.73 -37.49 -2.47
C ILE A 725 -19.73 -38.65 -2.59
N GLY A 726 -19.25 -39.86 -2.26
CA GLY A 726 -20.09 -41.06 -2.13
C GLY A 726 -19.70 -41.89 -0.91
N GLU A 727 -20.23 -43.11 -0.83
CA GLU A 727 -20.02 -44.04 0.28
C GLU A 727 -18.54 -44.17 0.74
N ASN A 728 -17.61 -44.30 -0.21
CA ASN A 728 -16.20 -44.50 0.11
C ASN A 728 -15.59 -43.26 0.80
N GLN A 729 -15.90 -42.06 0.30
CA GLN A 729 -15.43 -40.80 0.90
C GLN A 729 -16.05 -40.58 2.27
N ILE A 730 -17.32 -40.92 2.46
CA ILE A 730 -18.00 -40.80 3.76
C ILE A 730 -17.36 -41.73 4.80
N LYS A 731 -17.09 -43.00 4.44
CA LYS A 731 -16.41 -43.96 5.32
C LYS A 731 -15.03 -43.45 5.75
N LYS A 732 -14.27 -42.87 4.81
CA LYS A 732 -12.94 -42.28 5.09
C LYS A 732 -13.05 -41.07 6.03
N LEU A 733 -13.94 -40.13 5.73
CA LEU A 733 -14.15 -38.89 6.46
C LEU A 733 -14.56 -39.10 7.93
N TYR A 734 -15.38 -40.11 8.22
CA TYR A 734 -15.83 -40.42 9.59
C TYR A 734 -14.99 -41.52 10.28
N ASN A 735 -13.89 -41.95 9.67
CA ASN A 735 -12.99 -42.99 10.19
C ASN A 735 -13.75 -44.27 10.55
N HIS A 736 -14.64 -44.70 9.64
CA HIS A 736 -15.52 -45.83 9.87
C HIS A 736 -14.68 -47.12 9.91
N LYS A 737 -14.35 -47.60 11.11
CA LYS A 737 -13.84 -48.97 11.26
C LYS A 737 -14.97 -49.90 10.80
N GLU A 738 -14.66 -50.82 9.89
CA GLU A 738 -15.56 -51.94 9.67
C GLU A 738 -15.79 -52.61 11.02
N LYS A 739 -17.07 -52.76 11.40
CA LYS A 739 -17.43 -53.58 12.55
C LYS A 739 -16.75 -54.94 12.37
N SER A 740 -16.04 -55.40 13.40
CA SER A 740 -15.48 -56.75 13.37
C SER A 740 -16.61 -57.75 13.09
N GLU A 741 -16.30 -58.90 12.50
CA GLU A 741 -17.31 -59.94 12.29
C GLU A 741 -18.08 -60.26 13.58
N LEU A 742 -17.41 -60.14 14.74
CA LEU A 742 -18.02 -60.32 16.05
C LEU A 742 -19.07 -59.24 16.41
N GLU A 743 -18.86 -57.98 15.99
CA GLU A 743 -19.86 -56.92 16.17
C GLU A 743 -21.00 -57.03 15.16
N LYS A 744 -20.71 -57.41 13.91
CA LYS A 744 -21.76 -57.72 12.91
C LYS A 744 -22.61 -58.91 13.36
N LEU A 745 -22.00 -59.92 13.99
CA LEU A 745 -22.70 -61.07 14.58
C LEU A 745 -23.55 -60.66 15.79
N LYS A 746 -23.04 -59.77 16.66
CA LYS A 746 -23.79 -59.24 17.81
C LYS A 746 -25.03 -58.46 17.38
N ASP A 747 -24.92 -57.61 16.37
CA ASP A 747 -26.06 -56.85 15.87
C ASP A 747 -27.10 -57.74 15.19
N SER A 748 -26.67 -58.77 14.44
CA SER A 748 -27.55 -59.79 13.86
C SER A 748 -28.25 -60.64 14.93
N LEU A 749 -27.55 -60.99 16.02
CA LEU A 749 -28.13 -61.73 17.14
C LEU A 749 -29.09 -60.85 17.96
N LEU A 750 -28.77 -59.56 18.14
CA LEU A 750 -29.66 -58.61 18.81
C LEU A 750 -30.90 -58.27 17.98
N SER A 751 -30.83 -58.24 16.64
CA SER A 751 -32.01 -58.02 15.80
C SER A 751 -32.93 -59.24 15.79
N ASN A 752 -32.37 -60.44 15.77
CA ASN A 752 -33.15 -61.69 15.66
C ASN A 752 -33.83 -62.10 16.98
N HIS A 753 -33.33 -61.65 18.13
CA HIS A 753 -33.93 -61.95 19.44
C HIS A 753 -34.60 -60.74 20.10
N LYS A 754 -34.73 -59.62 19.38
CA LYS A 754 -35.35 -58.41 19.93
C LYS A 754 -36.81 -58.61 20.28
N ASP A 755 -37.55 -59.29 19.41
CA ASP A 755 -38.97 -59.56 19.62
C ASP A 755 -39.18 -60.59 20.74
N ASP A 756 -38.32 -61.61 20.82
CA ASP A 756 -38.35 -62.67 21.82
C ASP A 756 -38.00 -62.16 23.25
N LEU A 757 -37.12 -61.15 23.34
CA LEU A 757 -36.79 -60.46 24.59
C LEU A 757 -37.85 -59.44 25.02
N ILE A 758 -38.53 -58.81 24.06
CA ILE A 758 -39.66 -57.92 24.33
C ILE A 758 -40.87 -58.73 24.81
N GLU A 759 -41.10 -59.92 24.25
CA GLU A 759 -42.17 -60.83 24.67
C GLU A 759 -41.92 -61.40 26.07
N LYS A 760 -40.70 -61.90 26.36
CA LYS A 760 -40.32 -62.30 27.73
C LYS A 760 -40.33 -61.14 28.74
N GLY A 761 -40.03 -59.93 28.29
CA GLY A 761 -40.11 -58.72 29.12
C GLY A 761 -41.55 -58.35 29.47
N LYS A 762 -42.50 -58.57 28.54
CA LYS A 762 -43.94 -58.41 28.80
C LYS A 762 -44.47 -59.49 29.74
N ASP A 763 -44.10 -60.75 29.54
CA ASP A 763 -44.49 -61.85 30.42
C ASP A 763 -44.01 -61.63 31.87
N LEU A 764 -42.77 -61.14 32.05
CA LEU A 764 -42.26 -60.79 33.39
C LEU A 764 -42.99 -59.60 34.01
N LEU A 765 -43.38 -58.62 33.20
CA LEU A 765 -44.10 -57.43 33.68
C LEU A 765 -45.53 -57.82 34.10
N ASP A 766 -46.19 -58.71 33.36
CA ASP A 766 -47.52 -59.23 33.68
C ASP A 766 -47.50 -60.13 34.93
N ASP A 767 -46.44 -60.93 35.15
CA ASP A 767 -46.28 -61.74 36.37
C ASP A 767 -45.99 -60.89 37.62
N ILE A 768 -45.36 -59.72 37.45
CA ILE A 768 -45.13 -58.74 38.53
C ILE A 768 -46.40 -57.93 38.83
N LEU A 769 -47.18 -57.56 37.81
CA LEU A 769 -48.42 -56.80 37.97
C LEU A 769 -49.57 -57.68 38.48
N GLY A 770 -49.64 -58.96 38.08
CA GLY A 770 -50.63 -59.91 38.59
C GLY A 770 -50.44 -60.31 40.06
N LYS A 771 -49.24 -60.10 40.64
CA LYS A 771 -48.95 -60.35 42.06
C LYS A 771 -49.33 -59.18 43.00
N LYS A 772 -49.84 -58.05 42.47
CA LYS A 772 -50.25 -56.90 43.28
C LYS A 772 -51.74 -56.84 43.64
N ASP A 773 -52.58 -57.71 43.06
CA ASP A 773 -54.04 -57.67 43.23
C ASP A 773 -54.62 -58.76 44.18
N LYS A 774 -53.79 -59.44 44.98
CA LYS A 774 -54.24 -60.43 45.97
C LYS A 774 -53.53 -60.30 47.31
N GLU A 775 -54.09 -59.49 48.21
CA GLU A 775 -54.06 -59.59 49.69
C GLU A 775 -54.90 -58.42 50.25
N GLU A 776 -56.23 -58.54 50.21
CA GLU A 776 -57.12 -58.91 51.34
C GLU A 776 -57.25 -57.87 52.46
N THR A 777 -58.38 -57.15 52.40
CA THR A 777 -59.11 -56.50 53.49
C THR A 777 -59.37 -57.44 54.68
N PRO A 778 -59.13 -57.03 55.94
CA PRO A 778 -59.57 -57.79 57.10
C PRO A 778 -61.01 -57.42 57.50
N LYS A 779 -61.82 -58.46 57.73
CA LYS A 779 -63.15 -58.39 58.32
C LYS A 779 -63.06 -58.14 59.83
N LYS A 780 -63.85 -57.16 60.26
CA LYS A 780 -64.67 -57.06 61.49
C LYS A 780 -65.13 -58.41 62.08
N ASP A 781 -65.06 -58.63 63.40
CA ASP A 781 -66.12 -58.33 64.39
C ASP A 781 -65.80 -58.91 65.80
N ASP A 782 -66.41 -58.26 66.80
CA ASP A 782 -66.91 -58.70 68.12
C ASP A 782 -66.04 -58.79 69.41
N GLU A 783 -66.70 -58.22 70.46
CA GLU A 783 -66.48 -58.11 71.92
C GLU A 783 -65.53 -57.05 72.50
#